data_AF-A0A0N4ZDI2-F1
#
_entry.id   AF-A0A0N4ZDI2-F1
#
_cell.length_a   1.000
_cell.length_b   1.000
_cell.length_c   1.000
_cell.angle_alpha   90.00
_cell.angle_beta   90.00
_cell.angle_gamma   90.00
#
_symmetry.space_group_name_H-M   'P 1'
#
loop_
_entity.id
_entity.type
_entity.pdbx_description
1 polymer ?
#
loop_
_entity_poly.entity_id
_entity_poly.type
_entity_poly.pdbx_seq_one_letter_code
_entity_poly.pdbx_strand_id
1 'polypeptide(L)'
;MEIYSDNVNDDIVLNGLTNYQSLNIVKQQKKNTKLIADIIYDSKKGLLEYEFFRRKFIENIIKLMIKWNFDGIFLRLDYDTLSSHTFNMFLDEWKNTVEESFSKLNGKQLQIILRINTNWISQFKNYLLTLSSKVDKLFITMPNPTLTSKDVTLKHIDPLYPSSQIPEYETLSSTISEANKIYNVSKSKIIVGLNIWARGYNLINDTLFSHGSTHKYTFLKSKETGLYNGYYTYPEICNIKNDTIDYNKYNFGSKNVLDGENEKISFSKNETTVDGSFLENTESTSSIETTAVPLNDKVITKRETHETENVTEPISSLIFDVDSQTTSFFGTDGYYYQYVDPEHEAFLNKIRWVSNNGYGGVGLTNMEGDDSENVCGKGRYPIHKTVSSMIDIIKSEAKIGGNQCTRICKVSPSNIVGDFFKHMEISYCSHISIEDIIFNHVGDLKISDEVIKFLEDYKNWEVDVKPYVMLTIGSKISSVSWRTLLLNIFYKEKFIKNIVHFCEINGINHINIAWTSEKFTSNYDGTLLNKFLIYLRKALGDEKEIFCSITPHNLYNNFYKIEEMVTPVDYFILEAHKFRDIYDSKTSHHSTLLFESDLLEKKQLSADAFANDFIGRRINPETIIIEFSAAGQVVEMQNNGVRAADIDNFLGLPVVQESNLLRNIKKLLISQNEICEIVKKNETIKKFVKGMEVPYLIEGNNFISYDNEKSTRIKAIWVSVSRFAGISIKNIEMDNTEGTCPSMNPFPILKTFSETQICNKCKVDLSNSKATLYDSMKEFDVQNDENLDTNKTQKSCAEKYGKLKTICTYRLPLKKDKFPLVPDKIPFSKCDELLIDDILILPHGNLTFRDDYAKSTASRLGRLMTRVEGVPVRAVFTCFMPKISFDTLLDEPEKLTKTIISHLKEYNLQGLELRCHNSISKTMKTKYGEFIEMLRKNIIEEFKSNPCSRVISVSLPSWGENVPQLYDVNILNNLDYLSLDVNNEISSMMRSESDEDKKNDVVLMEQTIQSLERAGIDMKKVLLNVPIYARSLIKESNITEESLLGENKKMKMRKIEQKVLCKELKRTGYVRKISYESVIGRAVLPNNEEVSFETQNTLFYKLKYVMKEKLGGIVFNSLNDDDFSNECNQGMYSLLMSTKEALCQK
;
A
#
# COMPACT_ATOMS: atom_id res chain seq x y z
N MET A 1 28.31 -26.21 4.04
CA MET A 1 29.78 -26.35 3.85
C MET A 1 30.42 -25.24 4.65
N GLU A 2 31.20 -25.57 5.67
CA GLU A 2 31.59 -24.61 6.70
C GLU A 2 33.10 -24.42 6.73
N ILE A 3 33.54 -23.18 6.62
CA ILE A 3 34.90 -22.74 6.90
C ILE A 3 34.98 -22.28 8.35
N TYR A 4 35.88 -22.89 9.13
CA TYR A 4 36.18 -22.50 10.50
C TYR A 4 37.49 -21.72 10.57
N SER A 5 37.46 -20.56 11.20
CA SER A 5 38.66 -19.77 11.46
C SER A 5 39.28 -20.21 12.80
N ASP A 6 40.22 -21.14 12.79
CA ASP A 6 40.86 -21.65 14.01
C ASP A 6 42.07 -20.82 14.44
N ASN A 7 42.90 -20.38 13.50
CA ASN A 7 44.05 -19.50 13.70
C ASN A 7 44.48 -18.92 12.34
N VAL A 8 44.87 -17.63 12.27
CA VAL A 8 45.32 -17.01 11.00
C VAL A 8 46.68 -17.55 10.55
N ASN A 9 47.41 -18.23 11.44
CA ASN A 9 48.70 -18.85 11.16
C ASN A 9 48.60 -20.31 10.69
N ASP A 10 47.45 -20.96 10.85
CA ASP A 10 47.20 -22.33 10.37
C ASP A 10 46.31 -22.30 9.11
N ASP A 11 46.36 -23.34 8.29
CA ASP A 11 45.52 -23.46 7.08
C ASP A 11 44.03 -23.42 7.43
N ILE A 12 43.20 -22.81 6.58
CA ILE A 12 41.74 -22.82 6.75
C ILE A 12 41.23 -24.26 6.72
N VAL A 13 40.54 -24.68 7.78
CA VAL A 13 39.96 -26.02 7.89
C VAL A 13 38.60 -26.06 7.17
N LEU A 14 38.49 -26.98 6.22
CA LEU A 14 37.24 -27.28 5.52
C LEU A 14 36.57 -28.50 6.13
N ASN A 15 35.33 -28.36 6.58
CA ASN A 15 34.53 -29.51 6.95
C ASN A 15 33.98 -30.22 5.69
N GLY A 16 34.32 -31.50 5.48
CA GLY A 16 33.77 -32.32 4.39
C GLY A 16 34.48 -32.22 3.02
N LEU A 17 35.80 -32.43 2.97
CA LEU A 17 36.65 -32.28 1.77
C LEU A 17 36.19 -33.08 0.53
N THR A 18 35.60 -34.27 0.71
CA THR A 18 35.12 -35.15 -0.39
C THR A 18 33.86 -34.63 -1.08
N ASN A 19 33.00 -33.89 -0.37
CA ASN A 19 31.75 -33.35 -0.91
C ASN A 19 32.00 -32.22 -1.92
N TYR A 20 33.14 -31.55 -1.78
CA TYR A 20 33.51 -30.40 -2.59
C TYR A 20 33.81 -30.77 -4.06
N GLN A 21 34.51 -31.89 -4.30
CA GLN A 21 34.83 -32.34 -5.68
C GLN A 21 33.56 -32.65 -6.45
N SER A 22 32.57 -33.27 -5.79
CA SER A 22 31.27 -33.61 -6.36
C SER A 22 30.45 -32.36 -6.72
N LEU A 23 30.42 -31.34 -5.86
CA LEU A 23 29.69 -30.09 -6.14
C LEU A 23 30.27 -29.31 -7.32
N ASN A 24 31.60 -29.36 -7.51
CA ASN A 24 32.25 -28.75 -8.66
C ASN A 24 31.90 -29.43 -9.99
N ILE A 25 31.74 -30.76 -9.98
CA ILE A 25 31.26 -31.52 -11.14
C ILE A 25 29.82 -31.12 -11.47
N VAL A 26 28.95 -30.99 -10.46
CA VAL A 26 27.56 -30.53 -10.65
C VAL A 26 27.50 -29.10 -11.21
N LYS A 27 28.37 -28.19 -10.75
CA LYS A 27 28.47 -26.82 -11.27
C LYS A 27 28.89 -26.79 -12.75
N GLN A 28 29.80 -27.67 -13.17
CA GLN A 28 30.18 -27.79 -14.58
C GLN A 28 29.02 -28.24 -15.48
N GLN A 29 28.07 -29.01 -14.92
CA GLN A 29 26.87 -29.47 -15.63
C GLN A 29 25.75 -28.41 -15.67
N LYS A 30 25.69 -27.50 -14.69
CA LYS A 30 24.66 -26.43 -14.59
C LYS A 30 25.27 -25.03 -14.61
N LYS A 31 25.45 -24.46 -15.81
CA LYS A 31 26.14 -23.17 -16.05
C LYS A 31 25.58 -21.95 -15.31
N ASN A 32 24.33 -21.99 -14.84
CA ASN A 32 23.68 -20.86 -14.15
C ASN A 32 23.70 -20.97 -12.60
N THR A 33 24.29 -22.02 -12.04
CA THR A 33 24.35 -22.21 -10.58
C THR A 33 25.60 -21.56 -9.99
N LYS A 34 25.42 -20.72 -8.96
CA LYS A 34 26.52 -20.17 -8.16
C LYS A 34 26.75 -21.04 -6.92
N LEU A 35 28.01 -21.23 -6.57
CA LEU A 35 28.49 -21.94 -5.39
C LEU A 35 29.09 -20.91 -4.42
N ILE A 36 28.49 -20.77 -3.25
CA ILE A 36 28.90 -19.82 -2.23
C ILE A 36 29.41 -20.60 -1.02
N ALA A 37 30.58 -20.21 -0.48
CA ALA A 37 31.17 -20.86 0.68
C ALA A 37 30.62 -20.24 1.98
N ASP A 38 30.06 -21.05 2.87
CA ASP A 38 29.52 -20.58 4.14
C ASP A 38 30.61 -20.55 5.23
N ILE A 39 30.77 -19.39 5.84
CA ILE A 39 31.84 -19.07 6.79
C ILE A 39 31.20 -18.77 8.13
N ILE A 40 31.54 -19.59 9.12
CA ILE A 40 31.17 -19.35 10.51
C ILE A 40 32.35 -18.70 11.21
N TYR A 41 32.12 -17.55 11.81
CA TYR A 41 33.11 -16.87 12.63
C TYR A 41 32.70 -16.89 14.11
N ASP A 42 33.67 -17.23 14.97
CA ASP A 42 33.54 -17.18 16.43
C ASP A 42 34.26 -15.92 16.95
N SER A 43 33.48 -14.97 17.48
CA SER A 43 33.98 -13.69 18.02
C SER A 43 35.02 -13.85 19.13
N LYS A 44 35.01 -14.96 19.87
CA LYS A 44 35.95 -15.22 20.96
C LYS A 44 37.41 -15.31 20.52
N LYS A 45 37.66 -15.42 19.20
CA LYS A 45 39.01 -15.54 18.63
C LYS A 45 39.65 -14.22 18.22
N GLY A 46 38.90 -13.09 18.23
CA GLY A 46 39.46 -11.74 18.01
C GLY A 46 40.12 -11.49 16.65
N LEU A 47 39.90 -12.34 15.63
CA LEU A 47 40.62 -12.26 14.35
C LEU A 47 40.36 -10.97 13.57
N LEU A 48 39.18 -10.37 13.76
CA LEU A 48 38.81 -9.13 13.08
C LEU A 48 39.36 -7.88 13.77
N GLU A 49 39.94 -7.99 14.96
CA GLU A 49 40.35 -6.83 15.76
C GLU A 49 41.56 -6.10 15.18
N TYR A 50 42.55 -6.84 14.68
CA TYR A 50 43.80 -6.27 14.16
C TYR A 50 43.90 -6.36 12.64
N GLU A 51 44.38 -5.28 12.00
CA GLU A 51 44.50 -5.17 10.53
C GLU A 51 45.30 -6.32 9.91
N PHE A 52 46.43 -6.69 10.53
CA PHE A 52 47.27 -7.78 10.04
C PHE A 52 46.49 -9.12 9.94
N PHE A 53 45.68 -9.42 10.96
CA PHE A 53 44.90 -10.65 10.99
C PHE A 53 43.73 -10.63 10.01
N ARG A 54 43.04 -9.49 9.87
CA ARG A 54 41.99 -9.30 8.85
C ARG A 54 42.51 -9.54 7.44
N ARG A 55 43.60 -8.86 7.05
CA ARG A 55 44.18 -9.01 5.70
C ARG A 55 44.60 -10.45 5.43
N LYS A 56 45.31 -11.09 6.36
CA LYS A 56 45.77 -12.47 6.18
C LYS A 56 44.59 -13.46 6.12
N PHE A 57 43.52 -13.21 6.87
CA PHE A 57 42.28 -13.97 6.77
C PHE A 57 41.61 -13.83 5.39
N ILE A 58 41.48 -12.60 4.88
CA ILE A 58 40.95 -12.31 3.53
C ILE A 58 41.76 -13.04 2.46
N GLU A 59 43.10 -12.96 2.52
CA GLU A 59 43.99 -13.64 1.57
C GLU A 59 43.81 -15.16 1.58
N ASN A 60 43.67 -15.76 2.75
CA ASN A 60 43.47 -17.20 2.87
C ASN A 60 42.11 -17.63 2.30
N ILE A 61 41.05 -16.84 2.51
CA ILE A 61 39.75 -17.07 1.89
C ILE A 61 39.89 -17.00 0.36
N ILE A 62 40.52 -15.96 -0.20
CA ILE A 62 40.71 -15.80 -1.65
C ILE A 62 41.48 -16.99 -2.24
N LYS A 63 42.55 -17.46 -1.58
CA LYS A 63 43.29 -18.67 -2.00
C LYS A 63 42.36 -19.89 -2.09
N LEU A 64 41.49 -20.08 -1.11
CA LEU A 64 40.48 -21.14 -1.16
C LEU A 64 39.46 -20.91 -2.28
N MET A 65 38.95 -19.70 -2.46
CA MET A 65 37.98 -19.39 -3.51
C MET A 65 38.54 -19.71 -4.91
N ILE A 66 39.83 -19.44 -5.14
CA ILE A 66 40.54 -19.79 -6.38
C ILE A 66 40.72 -21.30 -6.50
N LYS A 67 41.28 -21.95 -5.47
CA LYS A 67 41.52 -23.40 -5.46
C LYS A 67 40.24 -24.17 -5.75
N TRP A 68 39.13 -23.63 -5.27
CA TRP A 68 37.86 -24.33 -5.24
C TRP A 68 36.74 -23.72 -6.11
N ASN A 69 37.07 -22.73 -6.95
CA ASN A 69 36.15 -22.06 -7.89
C ASN A 69 34.79 -21.59 -7.29
N PHE A 70 34.78 -21.14 -6.04
CA PHE A 70 33.60 -20.51 -5.42
C PHE A 70 33.31 -19.15 -6.05
N ASP A 71 32.04 -18.75 -6.05
CA ASP A 71 31.56 -17.46 -6.57
C ASP A 71 31.44 -16.38 -5.48
N GLY A 72 31.68 -16.72 -4.23
CA GLY A 72 31.55 -15.80 -3.11
C GLY A 72 31.49 -16.51 -1.76
N ILE A 73 31.17 -15.73 -0.72
CA ILE A 73 31.07 -16.16 0.67
C ILE A 73 29.69 -15.84 1.27
N PHE A 74 29.22 -16.70 2.16
CA PHE A 74 28.04 -16.51 3.00
C PHE A 74 28.53 -16.37 4.45
N LEU A 75 28.36 -15.19 5.04
CA LEU A 75 28.93 -14.87 6.35
C LEU A 75 27.89 -15.10 7.47
N ARG A 76 28.26 -15.94 8.45
CA ARG A 76 27.52 -16.14 9.71
C ARG A 76 28.33 -15.63 10.88
N LEU A 77 27.83 -14.56 11.49
CA LEU A 77 28.48 -13.78 12.53
C LEU A 77 27.48 -13.54 13.67
N ASP A 78 27.97 -13.34 14.88
CA ASP A 78 27.14 -12.86 15.99
C ASP A 78 26.87 -11.35 15.89
N TYR A 79 25.91 -10.89 16.69
CA TYR A 79 25.48 -9.50 16.74
C TYR A 79 26.63 -8.54 17.08
N ASP A 80 27.44 -8.88 18.07
CA ASP A 80 28.54 -8.02 18.57
C ASP A 80 29.59 -7.80 17.48
N THR A 81 29.90 -8.85 16.70
CA THR A 81 30.81 -8.74 15.56
C THR A 81 30.22 -7.91 14.43
N LEU A 82 28.97 -8.15 14.04
CA LEU A 82 28.31 -7.40 12.96
C LEU A 82 28.21 -5.90 13.26
N SER A 83 27.90 -5.56 14.51
CA SER A 83 27.79 -4.18 14.99
C SER A 83 29.13 -3.48 15.21
N SER A 84 30.25 -4.22 15.14
CA SER A 84 31.58 -3.67 15.40
C SER A 84 32.10 -2.81 14.24
N HIS A 85 32.85 -1.76 14.58
CA HIS A 85 33.59 -0.96 13.60
C HIS A 85 34.66 -1.78 12.87
N THR A 86 35.22 -2.79 13.54
CA THR A 86 36.24 -3.69 12.98
C THR A 86 35.71 -4.56 11.86
N PHE A 87 34.45 -5.01 11.93
CA PHE A 87 33.80 -5.70 10.81
C PHE A 87 33.55 -4.78 9.62
N ASN A 88 33.18 -3.52 9.86
CA ASN A 88 33.04 -2.55 8.78
C ASN A 88 34.38 -2.31 8.05
N MET A 89 35.50 -2.24 8.78
CA MET A 89 36.85 -2.18 8.19
C MET A 89 37.18 -3.46 7.40
N PHE A 90 36.79 -4.64 7.91
CA PHE A 90 36.96 -5.90 7.18
C PHE A 90 36.28 -5.87 5.81
N LEU A 91 35.07 -5.32 5.70
CA LEU A 91 34.36 -5.19 4.42
C LEU A 91 35.09 -4.23 3.45
N ASP A 92 35.64 -3.13 3.95
CA ASP A 92 36.43 -2.19 3.14
C ASP A 92 37.74 -2.84 2.64
N GLU A 93 38.44 -3.54 3.52
CA GLU A 93 39.68 -4.27 3.20
C GLU A 93 39.42 -5.43 2.23
N TRP A 94 38.29 -6.14 2.38
CA TRP A 94 37.87 -7.19 1.46
C TRP A 94 37.71 -6.65 0.05
N LYS A 95 36.98 -5.53 -0.11
CA LYS A 95 36.75 -4.90 -1.41
C LYS A 95 38.06 -4.59 -2.12
N ASN A 96 38.98 -3.90 -1.44
CA ASN A 96 40.28 -3.54 -1.99
C ASN A 96 41.10 -4.79 -2.40
N THR A 97 41.13 -5.81 -1.55
CA THR A 97 41.96 -7.01 -1.78
C THR A 97 41.41 -7.88 -2.93
N VAL A 98 40.09 -7.94 -3.11
CA VAL A 98 39.46 -8.64 -4.24
C VAL A 98 39.71 -7.90 -5.55
N GLU A 99 39.66 -6.57 -5.56
CA GLU A 99 40.01 -5.75 -6.73
C GLU A 99 41.47 -5.96 -7.15
N GLU A 100 42.41 -5.99 -6.21
CA GLU A 100 43.82 -6.32 -6.48
C GLU A 100 44.01 -7.74 -7.03
N SER A 101 43.19 -8.69 -6.58
CA SER A 101 43.25 -10.10 -6.98
C SER A 101 42.41 -10.43 -8.22
N PHE A 102 41.76 -9.44 -8.85
CA PHE A 102 40.79 -9.63 -9.94
C PHE A 102 41.35 -10.40 -11.14
N SER A 103 42.61 -10.14 -11.51
CA SER A 103 43.31 -10.86 -12.59
C SER A 103 43.52 -12.34 -12.29
N LYS A 104 43.85 -12.68 -11.03
CA LYS A 104 44.04 -14.07 -10.56
C LYS A 104 42.72 -14.83 -10.43
N LEU A 105 41.62 -14.11 -10.31
CA LEU A 105 40.25 -14.65 -10.27
C LEU A 105 39.65 -14.84 -11.67
N ASN A 106 40.44 -14.73 -12.75
CA ASN A 106 39.96 -14.78 -14.14
C ASN A 106 38.84 -13.75 -14.43
N GLY A 107 38.93 -12.56 -13.83
CA GLY A 107 37.92 -11.50 -14.00
C GLY A 107 36.60 -11.74 -13.26
N LYS A 108 36.59 -12.68 -12.30
CA LYS A 108 35.41 -13.02 -11.52
C LYS A 108 35.29 -12.13 -10.29
N GLN A 109 34.13 -11.50 -10.13
CA GLN A 109 33.78 -10.76 -8.91
C GLN A 109 33.23 -11.72 -7.85
N LEU A 110 33.79 -11.70 -6.64
CA LEU A 110 33.37 -12.54 -5.53
C LEU A 110 32.22 -11.87 -4.76
N GLN A 111 31.14 -12.61 -4.54
CA GLN A 111 29.96 -12.10 -3.85
C GLN A 111 30.06 -12.23 -2.33
N ILE A 112 29.46 -11.31 -1.58
CA ILE A 112 29.21 -11.44 -0.14
C ILE A 112 27.71 -11.51 0.11
N ILE A 113 27.27 -12.61 0.72
CA ILE A 113 25.93 -12.73 1.30
C ILE A 113 26.07 -12.68 2.81
N LEU A 114 25.42 -11.72 3.45
CA LEU A 114 25.49 -11.52 4.90
C LEU A 114 24.21 -12.02 5.57
N ARG A 115 24.32 -12.97 6.50
CA ARG A 115 23.17 -13.42 7.29
C ARG A 115 22.86 -12.42 8.41
N ILE A 116 21.61 -12.00 8.50
CA ILE A 116 21.09 -11.16 9.58
C ILE A 116 19.86 -11.82 10.19
N ASN A 117 19.83 -11.95 11.52
CA ASN A 117 18.63 -12.41 12.20
C ASN A 117 17.65 -11.23 12.36
N THR A 118 16.36 -11.53 12.24
CA THR A 118 15.27 -10.53 12.26
C THR A 118 15.21 -9.71 13.53
N ASN A 119 15.53 -10.29 14.69
CA ASN A 119 15.58 -9.60 15.98
C ASN A 119 16.69 -8.53 16.07
N TRP A 120 17.63 -8.50 15.12
CA TRP A 120 18.69 -7.50 15.06
C TRP A 120 18.35 -6.32 14.14
N ILE A 121 17.32 -6.43 13.30
CA ILE A 121 16.97 -5.40 12.30
C ILE A 121 16.71 -4.05 12.96
N SER A 122 15.81 -4.01 13.96
CA SER A 122 15.49 -2.80 14.71
C SER A 122 16.66 -2.28 15.57
N GLN A 123 17.60 -3.15 15.91
CA GLN A 123 18.79 -2.80 16.69
C GLN A 123 19.86 -2.13 15.82
N PHE A 124 20.06 -2.63 14.59
CA PHE A 124 20.99 -2.02 13.64
C PHE A 124 20.53 -0.64 13.16
N LYS A 125 19.21 -0.38 13.13
CA LYS A 125 18.65 0.90 12.68
C LYS A 125 19.26 1.33 11.33
N ASN A 126 19.77 2.55 11.25
CA ASN A 126 20.41 3.11 10.06
C ASN A 126 21.74 2.44 9.67
N TYR A 127 22.40 1.70 10.57
CA TYR A 127 23.63 0.97 10.24
C TYR A 127 23.37 -0.20 9.28
N LEU A 128 22.13 -0.71 9.24
CA LEU A 128 21.72 -1.75 8.31
C LEU A 128 21.89 -1.32 6.85
N LEU A 129 21.62 -0.05 6.54
CA LEU A 129 21.83 0.52 5.20
C LEU A 129 23.32 0.48 4.82
N THR A 130 24.21 0.86 5.73
CA THR A 130 25.67 0.80 5.53
C THR A 130 26.17 -0.62 5.29
N LEU A 131 25.66 -1.60 6.03
CA LEU A 131 26.00 -3.01 5.78
C LEU A 131 25.50 -3.44 4.40
N SER A 132 24.27 -3.08 4.03
CA SER A 132 23.65 -3.46 2.77
C SER A 132 24.36 -2.88 1.52
N SER A 133 24.98 -1.71 1.64
CA SER A 133 25.72 -1.08 0.54
C SER A 133 27.09 -1.72 0.31
N LYS A 134 27.66 -2.41 1.32
CA LYS A 134 28.97 -3.06 1.23
C LYS A 134 28.92 -4.55 0.89
N VAL A 135 27.73 -5.15 0.79
CA VAL A 135 27.54 -6.57 0.48
C VAL A 135 26.60 -6.77 -0.71
N ASP A 136 26.64 -7.94 -1.36
CA ASP A 136 25.77 -8.24 -2.51
C ASP A 136 24.34 -8.49 -2.08
N LYS A 137 24.12 -9.23 -0.98
CA LYS A 137 22.80 -9.60 -0.47
C LYS A 137 22.78 -9.68 1.06
N LEU A 138 21.65 -9.32 1.65
CA LEU A 138 21.30 -9.61 3.03
C LEU A 138 20.36 -10.81 3.08
N PHE A 139 20.80 -11.89 3.71
CA PHE A 139 19.94 -13.04 4.02
C PHE A 139 19.28 -12.79 5.37
N ILE A 140 18.04 -12.29 5.36
CA ILE A 140 17.29 -11.97 6.59
C ILE A 140 16.43 -13.17 6.96
N THR A 141 16.66 -13.74 8.14
CA THR A 141 15.99 -14.97 8.59
C THR A 141 15.56 -14.85 10.04
N MET A 142 14.50 -15.53 10.45
CA MET A 142 14.19 -15.65 11.87
C MET A 142 15.29 -16.44 12.59
N PRO A 143 15.67 -16.04 13.81
CA PRO A 143 16.65 -16.77 14.59
C PRO A 143 16.12 -18.15 14.95
N ASN A 144 16.98 -19.16 14.81
CA ASN A 144 16.69 -20.48 15.35
C ASN A 144 16.88 -20.43 16.88
N PRO A 145 15.88 -20.81 17.70
CA PRO A 145 16.06 -20.90 19.14
C PRO A 145 17.24 -21.83 19.46
N THR A 146 18.18 -21.33 20.28
CA THR A 146 19.45 -22.00 20.57
C THR A 146 19.32 -22.97 21.76
N LEU A 147 20.16 -24.02 21.74
CA LEU A 147 20.25 -25.04 22.81
C LEU A 147 20.59 -24.51 24.21
N THR A 148 21.09 -23.27 24.31
CA THR A 148 21.60 -22.68 25.56
C THR A 148 20.59 -21.77 26.25
N SER A 149 19.54 -21.31 25.57
CA SER A 149 18.45 -20.62 26.23
C SER A 149 17.63 -21.66 27.00
N LYS A 150 17.44 -21.44 28.30
CA LYS A 150 16.33 -22.06 29.06
C LYS A 150 14.99 -21.51 28.54
N ASP A 151 14.77 -21.54 27.23
CA ASP A 151 13.52 -21.13 26.62
C ASP A 151 12.51 -22.19 27.01
N VAL A 152 11.69 -21.84 27.99
CA VAL A 152 10.60 -22.67 28.48
C VAL A 152 9.33 -22.42 27.67
N THR A 153 9.40 -21.57 26.65
CA THR A 153 8.25 -21.09 25.87
C THR A 153 8.34 -21.50 24.39
N LEU A 154 7.17 -21.80 23.84
CA LEU A 154 6.96 -22.13 22.43
C LEU A 154 7.11 -20.87 21.56
N LYS A 155 7.87 -20.97 20.47
CA LYS A 155 8.00 -19.93 19.44
C LYS A 155 7.54 -20.46 18.09
N HIS A 156 6.97 -19.58 17.27
CA HIS A 156 6.50 -19.95 15.94
C HIS A 156 7.62 -19.86 14.89
N ILE A 157 7.74 -20.86 14.03
CA ILE A 157 8.71 -20.85 12.91
C ILE A 157 8.19 -19.94 11.81
N ASP A 158 8.97 -18.89 11.51
CA ASP A 158 8.77 -17.99 10.37
C ASP A 158 7.33 -17.50 10.16
N PRO A 159 6.61 -17.01 11.19
CA PRO A 159 5.28 -16.47 10.97
C PRO A 159 5.36 -15.31 9.98
N LEU A 160 4.48 -15.31 8.98
CA LEU A 160 4.52 -14.29 7.94
C LEU A 160 4.02 -12.96 8.48
N TYR A 161 2.86 -12.95 9.15
CA TYR A 161 2.19 -11.76 9.66
C TYR A 161 1.89 -11.87 11.17
N PRO A 162 1.60 -10.73 11.84
CA PRO A 162 1.16 -10.74 13.24
C PRO A 162 -0.22 -11.39 13.40
N SER A 163 -0.45 -11.97 14.58
CA SER A 163 -1.75 -12.49 15.00
C SER A 163 -2.01 -12.14 16.46
N SER A 164 -3.21 -12.46 16.97
CA SER A 164 -3.51 -12.32 18.41
C SER A 164 -2.53 -13.07 19.32
N GLN A 165 -1.84 -14.08 18.78
CA GLN A 165 -0.85 -14.86 19.49
C GLN A 165 0.57 -14.42 19.16
N ILE A 166 0.83 -13.90 17.95
CA ILE A 166 2.18 -13.60 17.47
C ILE A 166 2.38 -12.08 17.34
N PRO A 167 3.32 -11.48 18.10
CA PRO A 167 3.57 -10.05 18.04
C PRO A 167 4.27 -9.64 16.73
N GLU A 168 4.09 -8.38 16.31
CA GLU A 168 4.64 -7.85 15.04
C GLU A 168 6.15 -8.08 14.88
N TYR A 169 6.94 -7.87 15.93
CA TYR A 169 8.40 -7.98 15.89
C TYR A 169 8.92 -9.41 15.72
N GLU A 170 8.06 -10.43 15.80
CA GLU A 170 8.42 -11.83 15.56
C GLU A 170 7.98 -12.33 14.18
N THR A 171 7.60 -11.43 13.26
CA THR A 171 7.03 -11.80 11.95
C THR A 171 7.90 -11.38 10.79
N LEU A 172 7.93 -12.19 9.73
CA LEU A 172 8.72 -11.93 8.52
C LEU A 172 8.26 -10.63 7.85
N SER A 173 6.96 -10.43 7.66
CA SER A 173 6.43 -9.28 6.94
C SER A 173 6.82 -7.97 7.61
N SER A 174 6.70 -7.88 8.94
CA SER A 174 6.96 -6.64 9.67
C SER A 174 8.45 -6.35 9.71
N THR A 175 9.29 -7.34 10.03
CA THR A 175 10.74 -7.14 10.16
C THR A 175 11.43 -6.90 8.81
N ILE A 176 11.00 -7.58 7.75
CA ILE A 176 11.54 -7.36 6.40
C ILE A 176 10.99 -6.07 5.79
N SER A 177 9.72 -5.73 6.03
CA SER A 177 9.17 -4.44 5.63
C SER A 177 9.83 -3.29 6.41
N GLU A 178 10.21 -3.49 7.67
CA GLU A 178 10.99 -2.54 8.46
C GLU A 178 12.37 -2.34 7.84
N ALA A 179 13.10 -3.42 7.52
CA ALA A 179 14.39 -3.33 6.83
C ALA A 179 14.30 -2.54 5.51
N ASN A 180 13.24 -2.77 4.72
CA ASN A 180 13.07 -2.11 3.43
C ASN A 180 12.52 -0.68 3.52
N LYS A 181 11.43 -0.44 4.27
CA LYS A 181 10.70 0.83 4.30
C LYS A 181 11.25 1.81 5.34
N ILE A 182 11.73 1.30 6.47
CA ILE A 182 12.22 2.16 7.57
C ILE A 182 13.73 2.36 7.44
N TYR A 183 14.47 1.32 7.09
CA TYR A 183 15.94 1.37 6.99
C TYR A 183 16.48 1.40 5.56
N ASN A 184 15.60 1.58 4.57
CA ASN A 184 15.93 1.81 3.15
C ASN A 184 16.83 0.76 2.48
N VAL A 185 16.84 -0.47 2.98
CA VAL A 185 17.51 -1.57 2.29
C VAL A 185 16.75 -1.89 1.00
N SER A 186 17.41 -1.81 -0.16
CA SER A 186 16.80 -2.18 -1.46
C SER A 186 16.20 -3.59 -1.40
N LYS A 187 14.99 -3.75 -1.94
CA LYS A 187 14.30 -5.05 -1.96
C LYS A 187 15.13 -6.09 -2.70
N SER A 188 15.79 -5.69 -3.78
CA SER A 188 16.67 -6.57 -4.55
C SER A 188 17.85 -7.08 -3.72
N LYS A 189 18.31 -6.37 -2.68
CA LYS A 189 19.38 -6.82 -1.77
C LYS A 189 18.89 -7.85 -0.74
N ILE A 190 17.61 -7.91 -0.43
CA ILE A 190 17.07 -8.79 0.62
C ILE A 190 16.72 -10.16 0.05
N ILE A 191 17.34 -11.21 0.59
CA ILE A 191 16.92 -12.60 0.46
C ILE A 191 16.15 -12.97 1.73
N VAL A 192 14.91 -13.39 1.55
CA VAL A 192 14.04 -13.81 2.67
C VAL A 192 14.35 -15.26 3.02
N GLY A 193 14.95 -15.45 4.19
CA GLY A 193 15.34 -16.74 4.72
C GLY A 193 14.17 -17.47 5.38
N LEU A 194 13.88 -18.69 4.91
CA LEU A 194 12.88 -19.58 5.48
C LEU A 194 13.55 -20.83 6.08
N ASN A 195 13.25 -21.08 7.34
CA ASN A 195 13.58 -22.25 8.11
C ASN A 195 12.66 -23.42 7.71
N ILE A 196 13.27 -24.51 7.25
CA ILE A 196 12.54 -25.71 6.81
C ILE A 196 12.59 -26.86 7.80
N TRP A 197 13.35 -26.73 8.89
CA TRP A 197 13.32 -27.71 9.98
C TRP A 197 11.99 -27.65 10.72
N ALA A 198 11.44 -28.81 11.06
CA ALA A 198 10.35 -28.90 12.00
C ALA A 198 10.83 -28.71 13.44
N ARG A 199 9.97 -28.15 14.29
CA ARG A 199 10.22 -27.90 15.71
C ARG A 199 9.19 -28.62 16.57
N GLY A 200 9.65 -29.52 17.43
CA GLY A 200 8.77 -30.27 18.35
C GLY A 200 8.86 -29.79 19.80
N TYR A 201 7.73 -29.72 20.49
CA TYR A 201 7.58 -29.28 21.87
C TYR A 201 6.73 -30.27 22.68
N ASN A 202 7.20 -30.66 23.88
CA ASN A 202 6.40 -31.37 24.87
C ASN A 202 5.69 -30.37 25.78
N LEU A 203 4.45 -30.01 25.48
CA LEU A 203 3.73 -28.95 26.21
C LEU A 203 3.45 -29.35 27.66
N ILE A 204 3.38 -28.35 28.55
CA ILE A 204 2.91 -28.59 29.94
C ILE A 204 1.41 -28.85 29.94
N ASN A 205 0.68 -28.11 29.11
CA ASN A 205 -0.75 -28.26 28.89
C ASN A 205 -1.03 -28.24 27.38
N ASP A 206 -1.56 -29.35 26.86
CA ASP A 206 -1.82 -29.54 25.43
C ASP A 206 -2.96 -28.65 24.90
N THR A 207 -3.68 -27.94 25.77
CA THR A 207 -4.66 -26.91 25.38
C THR A 207 -4.04 -25.51 25.23
N LEU A 208 -2.78 -25.33 25.63
CA LEU A 208 -2.05 -24.05 25.58
C LEU A 208 -0.84 -24.20 24.64
N PHE A 209 -1.07 -23.95 23.36
CA PHE A 209 -0.07 -24.01 22.29
C PHE A 209 0.11 -22.65 21.58
N SER A 210 -0.41 -21.57 22.16
CA SER A 210 -0.18 -20.22 21.65
C SER A 210 1.29 -19.85 21.74
N HIS A 211 1.73 -18.89 20.93
CA HIS A 211 3.06 -18.32 21.06
C HIS A 211 3.33 -17.91 22.52
N GLY A 212 4.50 -18.27 23.06
CA GLY A 212 4.85 -18.04 24.46
C GLY A 212 4.40 -19.14 25.44
N SER A 213 3.66 -20.16 25.00
CA SER A 213 3.16 -21.23 25.89
C SER A 213 4.27 -22.09 26.46
N THR A 214 4.10 -22.56 27.70
CA THR A 214 5.16 -23.29 28.42
C THR A 214 5.25 -24.77 28.05
N HIS A 215 6.48 -25.28 27.95
CA HIS A 215 6.76 -26.68 27.65
C HIS A 215 7.73 -27.31 28.65
N LYS A 216 7.72 -28.65 28.76
CA LYS A 216 8.47 -29.44 29.75
C LYS A 216 9.99 -29.50 29.49
N TYR A 217 10.51 -28.75 28.52
CA TYR A 217 11.91 -28.77 28.07
C TYR A 217 12.47 -30.19 27.86
N THR A 218 11.66 -31.07 27.30
CA THR A 218 12.05 -32.43 26.89
C THR A 218 11.83 -32.58 25.39
N PHE A 219 12.78 -33.23 24.71
CA PHE A 219 12.79 -33.43 23.26
C PHE A 219 13.04 -34.89 22.94
N LEU A 220 12.51 -35.37 21.82
CA LEU A 220 12.86 -36.68 21.28
C LEU A 220 14.21 -36.59 20.57
N LYS A 221 14.85 -37.75 20.41
CA LYS A 221 16.09 -37.85 19.63
C LYS A 221 15.75 -37.79 18.15
N SER A 222 16.33 -36.85 17.41
CA SER A 222 16.26 -36.88 15.95
C SER A 222 17.04 -38.08 15.40
N LYS A 223 16.45 -38.78 14.43
CA LYS A 223 17.04 -39.92 13.71
C LYS A 223 18.16 -39.47 12.77
N GLU A 224 18.04 -38.26 12.22
CA GLU A 224 19.01 -37.71 11.27
C GLU A 224 20.19 -37.04 11.98
N THR A 225 19.92 -36.12 12.92
CA THR A 225 21.00 -35.39 13.61
C THR A 225 21.55 -36.15 14.83
N GLY A 226 20.78 -37.09 15.39
CA GLY A 226 21.12 -37.79 16.63
C GLY A 226 20.97 -36.93 17.89
N LEU A 227 20.46 -35.69 17.78
CA LEU A 227 20.40 -34.71 18.86
C LEU A 227 19.03 -34.68 19.57
N TYR A 228 19.03 -34.29 20.85
CA TYR A 228 17.82 -34.05 21.67
C TYR A 228 17.54 -32.54 21.76
N ASN A 229 17.46 -31.89 20.61
CA ASN A 229 17.38 -30.43 20.54
C ASN A 229 16.02 -29.91 20.09
N GLY A 230 15.08 -30.78 19.72
CA GLY A 230 13.73 -30.44 19.26
C GLY A 230 13.63 -30.08 17.78
N TYR A 231 14.68 -30.28 16.99
CA TYR A 231 14.64 -30.10 15.53
C TYR A 231 14.52 -31.45 14.83
N TYR A 232 13.65 -31.50 13.82
CA TYR A 232 13.36 -32.70 13.05
C TYR A 232 13.27 -32.35 11.57
N THR A 233 13.69 -33.27 10.71
CA THR A 233 13.51 -33.17 9.26
C THR A 233 12.05 -33.41 8.87
N TYR A 234 11.65 -32.97 7.67
CA TYR A 234 10.32 -33.23 7.15
C TYR A 234 9.95 -34.74 7.12
N PRO A 235 10.85 -35.66 6.69
CA PRO A 235 10.65 -37.12 6.78
C PRO A 235 10.35 -37.67 8.18
N GLU A 236 10.92 -37.09 9.24
CA GLU A 236 10.75 -37.57 10.60
C GLU A 236 9.33 -37.34 11.13
N ILE A 237 8.65 -36.31 10.64
CA ILE A 237 7.36 -35.87 11.17
C ILE A 237 6.18 -36.16 10.23
N CYS A 238 6.40 -36.31 8.92
CA CYS A 238 5.30 -36.50 7.97
C CYS A 238 4.50 -37.80 8.19
N ASN A 239 5.14 -38.84 8.72
CA ASN A 239 4.50 -40.14 9.01
C ASN A 239 3.78 -40.19 10.37
N ILE A 240 3.92 -39.17 11.20
CA ILE A 240 3.33 -39.05 12.56
C ILE A 240 2.09 -38.13 12.53
N LYS A 241 1.85 -37.48 11.38
CA LYS A 241 0.74 -36.57 11.10
C LYS A 241 -0.46 -37.35 10.57
N ASN A 242 -1.67 -36.96 10.97
CA ASN A 242 -2.90 -37.28 10.26
C ASN A 242 -3.44 -36.01 9.55
N ASP A 243 -3.97 -36.13 8.33
CA ASP A 243 -4.30 -34.97 7.48
C ASP A 243 -5.67 -34.31 7.77
N THR A 244 -6.40 -34.80 8.78
CA THR A 244 -7.72 -34.25 9.16
C THR A 244 -7.59 -33.01 10.05
N ILE A 245 -8.12 -31.87 9.61
CA ILE A 245 -8.11 -30.58 10.34
C ILE A 245 -9.34 -30.51 11.28
N ASP A 246 -9.13 -30.24 12.57
CA ASP A 246 -10.23 -30.05 13.54
C ASP A 246 -10.37 -28.58 13.94
N TYR A 247 -11.29 -27.86 13.28
CA TYR A 247 -11.54 -26.44 13.55
C TYR A 247 -12.29 -26.18 14.87
N ASN A 248 -12.85 -27.20 15.53
CA ASN A 248 -13.80 -27.02 16.65
C ASN A 248 -13.13 -26.77 18.01
N LYS A 249 -11.82 -27.01 18.14
CA LYS A 249 -11.06 -26.80 19.39
C LYS A 249 -10.61 -25.35 19.65
N TYR A 250 -10.83 -24.43 18.71
CA TYR A 250 -10.18 -23.11 18.70
C TYR A 250 -11.15 -21.98 19.06
N ASN A 251 -11.41 -21.81 20.35
CA ASN A 251 -12.14 -20.67 20.88
C ASN A 251 -11.16 -19.75 21.64
N PHE A 252 -10.27 -19.06 20.90
CA PHE A 252 -9.49 -17.98 21.48
C PHE A 252 -10.33 -16.70 21.45
N GLY A 253 -10.78 -16.28 22.63
CA GLY A 253 -11.36 -14.96 22.83
C GLY A 253 -10.34 -13.90 22.42
N SER A 254 -10.58 -13.24 21.28
CA SER A 254 -9.93 -11.99 20.92
C SER A 254 -10.33 -10.94 21.95
N LYS A 255 -9.48 -10.68 22.93
CA LYS A 255 -9.54 -9.43 23.69
C LYS A 255 -8.93 -8.34 22.82
N ASN A 256 -9.72 -7.83 21.88
CA ASN A 256 -9.58 -6.50 21.28
C ASN A 256 -10.92 -6.10 20.66
N VAL A 257 -11.98 -6.11 21.48
CA VAL A 257 -13.20 -5.35 21.24
C VAL A 257 -13.69 -4.87 22.61
N LEU A 258 -13.82 -3.55 22.77
CA LEU A 258 -14.72 -2.97 23.76
C LEU A 258 -16.13 -3.43 23.35
N ASP A 259 -16.56 -4.56 23.91
CA ASP A 259 -17.95 -5.01 23.77
C ASP A 259 -18.83 -3.97 24.46
N GLY A 260 -19.51 -3.17 23.65
CA GLY A 260 -20.70 -2.46 24.07
C GLY A 260 -21.69 -3.49 24.60
N GLU A 261 -22.03 -3.33 25.86
CA GLU A 261 -22.97 -4.17 26.60
C GLU A 261 -24.27 -4.32 25.80
N ASN A 262 -24.59 -5.56 25.40
CA ASN A 262 -25.96 -5.91 25.10
C ASN A 262 -26.65 -6.19 26.42
N GLU A 263 -27.30 -5.15 26.95
CA GLU A 263 -28.35 -5.25 27.96
C GLU A 263 -29.34 -6.36 27.56
N LYS A 264 -29.33 -7.46 28.31
CA LYS A 264 -30.48 -8.36 28.37
C LYS A 264 -31.40 -7.86 29.47
N ILE A 265 -32.36 -7.02 29.09
CA ILE A 265 -33.57 -6.82 29.87
C ILE A 265 -34.46 -8.05 29.66
N SER A 266 -34.65 -8.84 30.71
CA SER A 266 -35.85 -9.67 30.86
C SER A 266 -36.44 -9.46 32.25
N PHE A 267 -37.66 -8.91 32.27
CA PHE A 267 -38.48 -8.68 33.44
C PHE A 267 -38.87 -9.99 34.14
N SER A 268 -38.54 -10.12 35.43
CA SER A 268 -39.40 -10.79 36.40
C SER A 268 -39.13 -10.27 37.81
N LYS A 269 -40.20 -9.78 38.45
CA LYS A 269 -40.27 -9.26 39.82
C LYS A 269 -39.90 -10.33 40.86
N ASN A 270 -39.19 -9.94 41.91
CA ASN A 270 -39.72 -9.89 43.29
C ASN A 270 -38.67 -9.40 44.31
N GLU A 271 -39.04 -8.31 44.97
CA GLU A 271 -38.82 -7.91 46.37
C GLU A 271 -37.76 -8.66 47.22
N THR A 272 -36.81 -7.93 47.82
CA THR A 272 -36.82 -7.53 49.25
C THR A 272 -35.43 -7.05 49.73
N THR A 273 -35.37 -5.76 50.09
CA THR A 273 -34.83 -5.18 51.34
C THR A 273 -33.47 -5.60 51.93
N VAL A 274 -32.62 -4.56 52.10
CA VAL A 274 -32.11 -4.02 53.39
C VAL A 274 -30.59 -4.09 53.66
N ASP A 275 -30.11 -2.86 53.90
CA ASP A 275 -29.01 -2.35 54.74
C ASP A 275 -27.54 -2.60 54.44
N GLY A 276 -26.81 -1.49 54.56
CA GLY A 276 -25.60 -1.51 55.38
C GLY A 276 -24.42 -0.72 54.83
N SER A 277 -24.55 0.60 54.80
CA SER A 277 -23.49 1.59 55.07
C SER A 277 -22.13 1.07 55.56
N PHE A 278 -21.00 1.57 55.04
CA PHE A 278 -20.26 2.66 55.70
C PHE A 278 -19.02 3.13 54.92
N LEU A 279 -18.81 4.43 55.10
CA LEU A 279 -17.83 5.38 54.61
C LEU A 279 -16.33 5.09 54.86
N GLU A 280 -15.55 5.62 53.91
CA GLU A 280 -14.39 6.53 54.04
C GLU A 280 -12.97 6.08 54.46
N ASN A 281 -12.06 6.52 53.57
CA ASN A 281 -10.77 7.17 53.81
C ASN A 281 -9.62 6.35 54.41
N THR A 282 -8.52 6.21 53.67
CA THR A 282 -7.33 7.10 53.81
C THR A 282 -6.15 6.68 52.93
N GLU A 283 -5.27 7.67 52.77
CA GLU A 283 -4.11 7.87 51.91
C GLU A 283 -2.90 6.91 52.02
N SER A 284 -2.19 6.83 50.89
CA SER A 284 -0.73 6.98 50.72
C SER A 284 0.27 5.83 50.97
N THR A 285 1.03 5.57 49.88
CA THR A 285 2.51 5.44 49.77
C THR A 285 3.30 4.16 50.12
N SER A 286 4.13 3.81 49.13
CA SER A 286 5.50 3.27 49.17
C SER A 286 5.78 1.75 49.34
N SER A 287 6.28 1.19 48.23
CA SER A 287 7.52 0.40 48.05
C SER A 287 7.77 -0.96 48.74
N ILE A 288 7.93 -1.98 47.87
CA ILE A 288 9.07 -2.93 47.74
C ILE A 288 9.15 -4.17 48.67
N GLU A 289 9.30 -5.32 47.98
CA GLU A 289 9.94 -6.62 48.31
C GLU A 289 9.28 -7.71 49.20
N THR A 290 8.88 -8.78 48.49
CA THR A 290 9.18 -10.23 48.71
C THR A 290 9.28 -10.81 50.13
N THR A 291 8.49 -11.86 50.42
CA THR A 291 8.96 -13.26 50.66
C THR A 291 7.83 -14.25 51.03
N ALA A 292 7.80 -15.38 50.30
CA ALA A 292 7.50 -16.78 50.64
C ALA A 292 6.71 -17.18 51.93
N VAL A 293 5.59 -17.94 51.80
CA VAL A 293 5.40 -19.42 52.12
C VAL A 293 4.61 -19.66 53.46
N PRO A 294 3.85 -20.77 53.74
CA PRO A 294 3.02 -21.74 52.97
C PRO A 294 1.71 -22.27 53.70
N LEU A 295 1.16 -23.41 53.20
CA LEU A 295 0.28 -24.46 53.82
C LEU A 295 -1.26 -24.26 53.72
N ASN A 296 -1.96 -25.03 52.88
CA ASN A 296 -2.47 -26.42 53.00
C ASN A 296 -3.85 -26.49 53.68
N ASP A 297 -4.86 -27.01 52.95
CA ASP A 297 -5.63 -28.14 53.45
C ASP A 297 -6.23 -28.98 52.32
N LYS A 298 -6.06 -30.30 52.47
CA LYS A 298 -6.56 -31.37 51.60
C LYS A 298 -7.91 -31.84 52.13
N VAL A 299 -8.84 -32.15 51.23
CA VAL A 299 -9.78 -33.28 51.43
C VAL A 299 -9.80 -34.14 50.16
N ILE A 300 -9.59 -35.43 50.38
CA ILE A 300 -9.50 -36.57 49.47
C ILE A 300 -10.93 -36.95 49.02
N THR A 301 -11.20 -37.44 47.80
CA THR A 301 -11.53 -38.89 47.59
C THR A 301 -11.61 -39.31 46.11
N LYS A 302 -10.73 -40.28 45.78
CA LYS A 302 -10.87 -41.50 44.96
C LYS A 302 -11.62 -41.51 43.61
N ARG A 303 -10.86 -41.93 42.60
CA ARG A 303 -11.30 -42.69 41.40
C ARG A 303 -12.00 -43.99 41.82
N GLU A 304 -13.08 -44.33 41.12
CA GLU A 304 -13.41 -45.72 40.77
C GLU A 304 -13.40 -45.84 39.24
N THR A 305 -12.50 -46.68 38.77
CA THR A 305 -12.37 -47.16 37.40
C THR A 305 -13.31 -48.34 37.22
N HIS A 306 -14.19 -48.30 36.21
CA HIS A 306 -14.58 -49.50 35.50
C HIS A 306 -13.86 -49.49 34.15
N GLU A 307 -12.89 -50.40 34.02
CA GLU A 307 -12.41 -50.87 32.72
C GLU A 307 -13.57 -51.54 31.99
N THR A 308 -13.83 -51.14 30.75
CA THR A 308 -14.21 -52.03 29.63
C THR A 308 -14.17 -51.25 28.32
N GLU A 309 -13.22 -51.65 27.48
CA GLU A 309 -13.29 -51.77 26.02
C GLU A 309 -13.60 -50.54 25.14
N ASN A 310 -12.54 -50.17 24.41
CA ASN A 310 -12.49 -49.81 22.99
C ASN A 310 -12.68 -48.35 22.53
N VAL A 311 -11.57 -47.87 21.96
CA VAL A 311 -11.34 -46.72 21.06
C VAL A 311 -11.25 -45.34 21.70
N THR A 312 -10.03 -44.95 22.06
CA THR A 312 -9.59 -43.54 22.04
C THR A 312 -8.18 -43.46 21.46
N GLU A 313 -8.07 -43.49 20.12
CA GLU A 313 -6.86 -43.00 19.46
C GLU A 313 -6.76 -41.47 19.68
N PRO A 314 -5.60 -40.93 20.09
CA PRO A 314 -5.40 -39.49 20.14
C PRO A 314 -5.41 -38.95 18.70
N ILE A 315 -6.43 -38.17 18.37
CA ILE A 315 -6.59 -37.55 17.05
C ILE A 315 -5.44 -36.55 16.84
N SER A 316 -4.47 -36.93 16.01
CA SER A 316 -3.51 -36.03 15.40
C SER A 316 -4.27 -35.13 14.43
N SER A 317 -4.39 -33.82 14.70
CA SER A 317 -5.05 -32.87 13.79
C SER A 317 -4.11 -31.74 13.41
N LEU A 318 -4.04 -31.44 12.11
CA LEU A 318 -3.34 -30.27 11.59
C LEU A 318 -3.94 -28.99 12.18
N ILE A 319 -3.07 -28.06 12.54
CA ILE A 319 -3.35 -26.75 13.13
C ILE A 319 -2.79 -25.71 12.17
N PHE A 320 -3.65 -24.81 11.71
CA PHE A 320 -3.27 -23.73 10.80
C PHE A 320 -3.74 -22.39 11.37
N ASP A 321 -2.77 -21.51 11.67
CA ASP A 321 -3.06 -20.11 12.00
C ASP A 321 -3.06 -19.29 10.70
N VAL A 322 -4.26 -18.86 10.29
CA VAL A 322 -4.46 -18.10 9.05
C VAL A 322 -3.90 -16.69 9.17
N ASP A 323 -3.92 -16.08 10.35
CA ASP A 323 -3.42 -14.72 10.50
C ASP A 323 -1.89 -14.75 10.33
N SER A 324 -1.20 -15.68 10.99
CA SER A 324 0.26 -15.76 10.92
C SER A 324 0.84 -16.61 9.79
N GLN A 325 0.00 -17.33 9.05
CA GLN A 325 0.40 -18.26 8.00
C GLN A 325 1.39 -19.32 8.52
N THR A 326 1.06 -19.96 9.64
CA THR A 326 1.88 -21.01 10.27
C THR A 326 1.14 -22.34 10.41
N THR A 327 1.88 -23.44 10.28
CA THR A 327 1.35 -24.81 10.33
C THR A 327 1.98 -25.62 11.47
N SER A 328 1.14 -26.32 12.21
CA SER A 328 1.54 -27.21 13.30
C SER A 328 0.60 -28.40 13.46
N PHE A 329 0.94 -29.39 14.30
CA PHE A 329 0.06 -30.51 14.62
C PHE A 329 0.48 -31.19 15.94
N PHE A 330 -0.41 -31.96 16.54
CA PHE A 330 -0.04 -32.90 17.62
C PHE A 330 0.26 -34.28 17.01
N GLY A 331 1.47 -34.77 17.23
CA GLY A 331 1.88 -36.10 16.80
C GLY A 331 1.26 -37.20 17.67
N THR A 332 1.21 -38.42 17.13
CA THR A 332 0.78 -39.61 17.90
C THR A 332 1.70 -39.93 19.09
N ASP A 333 2.88 -39.34 19.12
CA ASP A 333 3.85 -39.37 20.21
C ASP A 333 3.56 -38.36 21.33
N GLY A 334 2.52 -37.54 21.19
CA GLY A 334 2.10 -36.53 22.16
C GLY A 334 2.88 -35.21 22.09
N TYR A 335 3.73 -35.01 21.08
CA TYR A 335 4.47 -33.76 20.90
C TYR A 335 3.72 -32.80 19.96
N TYR A 336 3.82 -31.50 20.23
CA TYR A 336 3.36 -30.45 19.34
C TYR A 336 4.48 -30.09 18.36
N TYR A 337 4.24 -30.26 17.06
CA TYR A 337 5.20 -29.98 16.00
C TYR A 337 4.77 -28.78 15.17
N GLN A 338 5.66 -27.81 14.99
CA GLN A 338 5.56 -26.82 13.92
C GLN A 338 6.45 -27.23 12.75
N TYR A 339 5.99 -26.99 11.53
CA TYR A 339 6.72 -27.43 10.34
C TYR A 339 6.28 -26.65 9.10
N VAL A 340 7.03 -26.85 8.02
CA VAL A 340 6.69 -26.38 6.68
C VAL A 340 6.09 -27.53 5.89
N ASP A 341 4.87 -27.35 5.38
CA ASP A 341 4.28 -28.29 4.41
C ASP A 341 4.43 -27.72 2.99
N PRO A 342 5.14 -28.40 2.07
CA PRO A 342 5.43 -27.90 0.73
C PRO A 342 4.21 -27.64 -0.15
N GLU A 343 3.05 -28.21 0.19
CA GLU A 343 1.80 -28.06 -0.57
C GLU A 343 0.76 -27.17 0.14
N HIS A 344 1.01 -26.79 1.39
CA HIS A 344 0.05 -26.02 2.18
C HIS A 344 0.16 -24.51 1.89
N GLU A 345 -0.97 -23.81 1.86
CA GLU A 345 -1.04 -22.40 1.50
C GLU A 345 -0.17 -21.49 2.39
N ALA A 346 -0.06 -21.81 3.68
CA ALA A 346 0.85 -21.13 4.60
C ALA A 346 2.26 -20.92 4.03
N PHE A 347 2.82 -21.95 3.38
CA PHE A 347 4.15 -21.87 2.78
C PHE A 347 4.14 -21.16 1.41
N LEU A 348 3.15 -21.48 0.57
CA LEU A 348 2.97 -20.84 -0.74
C LEU A 348 2.78 -19.32 -0.62
N ASN A 349 2.05 -18.87 0.40
CA ASN A 349 1.79 -17.46 0.66
C ASN A 349 3.04 -16.72 1.10
N LYS A 350 3.97 -17.36 1.83
CA LYS A 350 5.30 -16.78 2.12
C LYS A 350 6.08 -16.54 0.83
N ILE A 351 6.13 -17.52 -0.08
CA ILE A 351 6.85 -17.39 -1.36
C ILE A 351 6.21 -16.31 -2.25
N ARG A 352 4.87 -16.32 -2.37
CA ARG A 352 4.12 -15.28 -3.10
C ARG A 352 4.34 -13.91 -2.51
N TRP A 353 4.35 -13.78 -1.19
CA TRP A 353 4.61 -12.52 -0.52
C TRP A 353 6.00 -11.98 -0.88
N VAL A 354 7.03 -12.84 -0.90
CA VAL A 354 8.39 -12.45 -1.31
C VAL A 354 8.41 -11.96 -2.76
N SER A 355 7.77 -12.71 -3.67
CA SER A 355 7.70 -12.38 -5.10
C SER A 355 6.88 -11.11 -5.39
N ASN A 356 5.66 -11.02 -4.85
CA ASN A 356 4.74 -9.89 -5.04
C ASN A 356 5.31 -8.57 -4.52
N ASN A 357 6.16 -8.64 -3.49
CA ASN A 357 6.84 -7.47 -2.96
C ASN A 357 8.12 -7.12 -3.70
N GLY A 358 8.66 -7.98 -4.58
CA GLY A 358 9.85 -7.72 -5.38
C GLY A 358 11.17 -7.87 -4.61
N TYR A 359 11.20 -8.72 -3.58
CA TYR A 359 12.44 -9.00 -2.86
C TYR A 359 13.40 -9.86 -3.69
N GLY A 360 14.70 -9.77 -3.40
CA GLY A 360 15.79 -10.37 -4.18
C GLY A 360 15.79 -11.88 -4.28
N GLY A 361 14.96 -12.58 -3.50
CA GLY A 361 14.72 -14.02 -3.60
C GLY A 361 14.30 -14.66 -2.29
N VAL A 362 13.99 -15.96 -2.35
CA VAL A 362 13.77 -16.82 -1.18
C VAL A 362 15.02 -17.67 -0.96
N GLY A 363 15.47 -17.76 0.29
CA GLY A 363 16.55 -18.63 0.70
C GLY A 363 16.04 -19.67 1.69
N LEU A 364 16.37 -20.95 1.48
CA LEU A 364 16.07 -22.01 2.44
C LEU A 364 17.31 -22.28 3.29
N THR A 365 17.16 -22.43 4.61
CA THR A 365 18.32 -22.43 5.52
C THR A 365 19.24 -23.65 5.39
N ASN A 366 18.79 -24.74 4.78
CA ASN A 366 19.54 -25.99 4.61
C ASN A 366 18.82 -26.91 3.61
N MET A 367 19.51 -27.96 3.13
CA MET A 367 18.92 -28.96 2.23
C MET A 367 18.52 -30.25 2.98
N GLU A 368 19.12 -30.50 4.13
CA GLU A 368 19.01 -31.70 4.94
C GLU A 368 17.65 -31.82 5.66
N GLY A 369 16.97 -30.70 5.89
CA GLY A 369 15.63 -30.65 6.48
C GLY A 369 14.51 -31.09 5.53
N ASP A 370 14.81 -31.24 4.23
CA ASP A 370 13.86 -31.64 3.18
C ASP A 370 13.90 -33.16 2.92
N ASP A 371 12.94 -33.66 2.16
CA ASP A 371 12.82 -35.09 1.85
C ASP A 371 13.68 -35.51 0.65
N SER A 372 14.97 -35.81 0.88
CA SER A 372 15.90 -36.21 -0.18
C SER A 372 15.63 -37.62 -0.72
N GLU A 373 15.06 -38.51 0.10
CA GLU A 373 14.85 -39.93 -0.22
C GLU A 373 13.41 -40.25 -0.63
N ASN A 374 12.51 -39.26 -0.66
CA ASN A 374 11.09 -39.42 -0.97
C ASN A 374 10.36 -40.35 0.03
N VAL A 375 10.68 -40.21 1.31
CA VAL A 375 10.05 -40.96 2.41
C VAL A 375 8.58 -40.58 2.56
N CYS A 376 8.24 -39.30 2.38
CA CYS A 376 6.88 -38.77 2.53
C CYS A 376 6.03 -38.88 1.24
N GLY A 377 6.59 -39.45 0.15
CA GLY A 377 5.85 -39.69 -1.09
C GLY A 377 5.62 -38.48 -2.00
N LYS A 378 6.16 -37.30 -1.69
CA LYS A 378 5.99 -36.05 -2.47
C LYS A 378 7.09 -35.80 -3.52
N GLY A 379 7.88 -36.82 -3.84
CA GLY A 379 9.09 -36.73 -4.65
C GLY A 379 10.31 -36.23 -3.85
N ARG A 380 11.49 -36.23 -4.48
CA ARG A 380 12.72 -35.74 -3.83
C ARG A 380 12.76 -34.22 -3.74
N TYR A 381 13.16 -33.67 -2.60
CA TYR A 381 13.27 -32.24 -2.27
C TYR A 381 12.00 -31.43 -2.58
N PRO A 382 10.83 -31.84 -2.05
CA PRO A 382 9.56 -31.19 -2.36
C PRO A 382 9.54 -29.72 -1.96
N ILE A 383 10.11 -29.34 -0.81
CA ILE A 383 10.12 -27.94 -0.34
C ILE A 383 10.95 -27.06 -1.29
N HIS A 384 12.14 -27.53 -1.68
CA HIS A 384 12.99 -26.79 -2.63
C HIS A 384 12.38 -26.70 -4.03
N LYS A 385 11.72 -27.76 -4.51
CA LYS A 385 11.04 -27.76 -5.81
C LYS A 385 9.89 -26.76 -5.84
N THR A 386 9.08 -26.69 -4.78
CA THR A 386 8.01 -25.70 -4.67
C THR A 386 8.57 -24.28 -4.83
N VAL A 387 9.63 -23.93 -4.08
CA VAL A 387 10.29 -22.61 -4.18
C VAL A 387 10.82 -22.35 -5.58
N SER A 388 11.54 -23.30 -6.19
CA SER A 388 12.10 -23.15 -7.54
C SER A 388 11.00 -22.91 -8.58
N SER A 389 9.91 -23.67 -8.53
CA SER A 389 8.80 -23.55 -9.49
C SER A 389 8.06 -22.22 -9.41
N MET A 390 8.15 -21.51 -8.28
CA MET A 390 7.44 -20.26 -8.04
C MET A 390 8.30 -19.00 -8.29
N ILE A 391 9.63 -19.12 -8.48
CA ILE A 391 10.58 -17.99 -8.47
C ILE A 391 11.25 -17.70 -9.84
N ASP A 392 10.96 -18.46 -10.90
CA ASP A 392 11.65 -18.35 -12.20
C ASP A 392 11.50 -17.01 -12.98
N ILE A 393 10.94 -15.93 -12.37
CA ILE A 393 10.76 -14.60 -13.00
C ILE A 393 11.14 -13.46 -12.05
N ILE A 394 12.42 -13.32 -11.64
CA ILE A 394 12.94 -12.04 -11.12
C ILE A 394 14.39 -11.81 -11.58
N LYS A 395 14.57 -10.97 -12.60
CA LYS A 395 15.84 -10.27 -12.87
C LYS A 395 15.53 -8.84 -13.28
N SER A 396 16.01 -7.86 -12.53
CA SER A 396 16.09 -6.48 -13.03
C SER A 396 17.34 -5.79 -12.50
N GLU A 397 18.12 -5.23 -13.42
CA GLU A 397 19.00 -4.09 -13.15
C GLU A 397 18.14 -2.86 -12.83
N ALA A 398 18.71 -1.91 -12.08
CA ALA A 398 18.00 -0.68 -11.72
C ALA A 398 17.63 0.13 -12.97
N LYS A 399 16.35 0.48 -13.13
CA LYS A 399 15.86 1.28 -14.26
C LYS A 399 15.91 2.77 -13.91
N ILE A 400 16.37 3.63 -14.82
CA ILE A 400 16.24 5.08 -14.63
C ILE A 400 14.91 5.52 -15.24
N GLY A 401 14.08 6.18 -14.44
CA GLY A 401 12.71 6.50 -14.81
C GLY A 401 11.75 5.30 -14.73
N GLY A 402 10.49 5.58 -14.43
CA GLY A 402 9.48 4.54 -14.21
C GLY A 402 8.31 4.93 -13.31
N ASN A 403 8.38 6.06 -12.61
CA ASN A 403 7.30 6.52 -11.76
C ASN A 403 6.07 6.92 -12.59
N GLN A 404 4.93 6.30 -12.26
CA GLN A 404 3.69 6.42 -13.02
C GLN A 404 3.12 7.86 -13.02
N CYS A 405 3.49 8.66 -12.01
CA CYS A 405 3.01 10.03 -11.79
C CYS A 405 4.18 11.01 -11.81
N THR A 406 4.00 12.16 -12.46
CA THR A 406 4.96 13.26 -12.37
C THR A 406 4.89 13.90 -10.97
N ARG A 407 5.94 13.65 -10.19
CA ARG A 407 6.31 14.33 -8.93
C ARG A 407 7.69 14.94 -9.06
N ILE A 408 7.78 16.26 -9.07
CA ILE A 408 9.05 16.99 -9.13
C ILE A 408 9.43 17.40 -7.72
N CYS A 409 10.54 16.89 -7.25
CA CYS A 409 11.11 17.21 -5.94
C CYS A 409 12.19 18.27 -6.14
N LYS A 410 11.89 19.53 -5.84
CA LYS A 410 12.83 20.64 -5.97
C LYS A 410 13.66 20.80 -4.72
N VAL A 411 14.98 20.75 -4.91
CA VAL A 411 15.98 20.83 -3.84
C VAL A 411 16.98 21.95 -4.13
N SER A 412 17.39 22.65 -3.07
CA SER A 412 18.57 23.52 -3.08
C SER A 412 19.72 22.81 -2.35
N PRO A 413 20.67 22.15 -3.05
CA PRO A 413 21.82 21.47 -2.43
C PRO A 413 22.57 22.28 -1.37
N SER A 414 22.68 23.59 -1.53
CA SER A 414 23.29 24.54 -0.58
C SER A 414 22.59 24.65 0.77
N ASN A 415 21.36 24.16 0.89
CA ASN A 415 20.59 24.13 2.14
C ASN A 415 20.53 22.73 2.77
N ILE A 416 21.06 21.70 2.12
CA ILE A 416 21.03 20.33 2.64
C ILE A 416 21.95 20.23 3.86
N VAL A 417 21.43 19.61 4.93
CA VAL A 417 22.21 19.22 6.10
C VAL A 417 22.21 17.70 6.17
N GLY A 418 23.38 17.09 6.27
CA GLY A 418 23.51 15.62 6.35
C GLY A 418 23.42 14.92 4.98
N ASP A 419 23.02 13.66 5.01
CA ASP A 419 22.83 12.83 3.81
C ASP A 419 21.36 12.86 3.39
N PHE A 420 21.09 13.59 2.30
CA PHE A 420 19.74 13.77 1.77
C PHE A 420 19.07 12.47 1.33
N PHE A 421 19.84 11.52 0.80
CA PHE A 421 19.30 10.29 0.21
C PHE A 421 19.07 9.20 1.26
N LYS A 422 19.64 9.33 2.46
CA LYS A 422 19.56 8.35 3.55
C LYS A 422 18.14 7.88 3.86
N HIS A 423 17.19 8.81 3.99
CA HIS A 423 15.77 8.49 4.29
C HIS A 423 14.84 8.72 3.09
N MET A 424 15.37 9.01 1.90
CA MET A 424 14.55 9.25 0.71
C MET A 424 14.10 7.93 0.10
N GLU A 425 12.79 7.76 -0.10
CA GLU A 425 12.26 6.60 -0.82
C GLU A 425 12.21 6.83 -2.33
N ILE A 426 12.37 5.75 -3.09
CA ILE A 426 12.29 5.73 -4.56
C ILE A 426 10.92 6.20 -5.07
N SER A 427 9.86 5.87 -4.33
CA SER A 427 8.48 6.12 -4.74
C SER A 427 8.11 7.61 -4.70
N TYR A 428 8.84 8.40 -3.91
CA TYR A 428 8.51 9.78 -3.59
C TYR A 428 8.62 10.71 -4.80
N CYS A 429 9.72 10.63 -5.54
CA CYS A 429 10.04 11.58 -6.59
C CYS A 429 10.11 10.89 -7.95
N SER A 430 9.43 11.43 -8.97
CA SER A 430 9.70 11.03 -10.36
C SER A 430 10.87 11.81 -10.95
N HIS A 431 11.07 13.04 -10.47
CA HIS A 431 12.14 13.94 -10.86
C HIS A 431 12.74 14.56 -9.61
N ILE A 432 14.06 14.70 -9.58
CA ILE A 432 14.77 15.54 -8.63
C ILE A 432 15.26 16.76 -9.39
N SER A 433 14.74 17.93 -9.04
CA SER A 433 15.05 19.20 -9.70
C SER A 433 16.00 20.02 -8.84
N ILE A 434 17.17 20.35 -9.39
CA ILE A 434 18.20 21.13 -8.71
C ILE A 434 17.98 22.62 -8.97
N GLU A 435 17.85 23.44 -7.92
CA GLU A 435 17.57 24.89 -8.01
C GLU A 435 18.79 25.81 -7.81
N ASP A 436 19.95 25.29 -7.41
CA ASP A 436 21.15 26.11 -7.09
C ASP A 436 22.02 26.49 -8.29
N ILE A 437 21.48 26.34 -9.50
CA ILE A 437 22.23 26.67 -10.71
C ILE A 437 21.88 28.10 -11.15
N ILE A 438 22.87 28.97 -10.98
CA ILE A 438 22.78 30.40 -11.27
C ILE A 438 23.62 30.73 -12.51
N PHE A 439 23.39 31.89 -13.11
CA PHE A 439 24.17 32.36 -14.25
C PHE A 439 24.52 33.84 -14.11
N ASN A 440 25.60 34.27 -14.78
CA ASN A 440 25.98 35.67 -14.86
C ASN A 440 25.29 36.38 -16.05
N HIS A 441 25.38 37.71 -16.12
CA HIS A 441 24.75 38.51 -17.17
C HIS A 441 25.29 38.26 -18.60
N VAL A 442 26.40 37.51 -18.75
CA VAL A 442 26.98 37.13 -20.06
C VAL A 442 26.69 35.67 -20.44
N GLY A 443 25.94 34.92 -19.63
CA GLY A 443 25.46 33.57 -19.95
C GLY A 443 26.34 32.42 -19.47
N ASP A 444 27.29 32.64 -18.55
CA ASP A 444 28.04 31.54 -17.93
C ASP A 444 27.26 30.93 -16.77
N LEU A 445 27.11 29.61 -16.78
CA LEU A 445 26.54 28.85 -15.67
C LEU A 445 27.55 28.79 -14.53
N LYS A 446 27.09 29.07 -13.31
CA LYS A 446 27.86 28.85 -12.08
C LYS A 446 27.23 27.70 -11.33
N ILE A 447 28.03 26.67 -11.11
CA ILE A 447 27.65 25.44 -10.44
C ILE A 447 28.51 25.38 -9.18
N SER A 448 27.87 25.26 -8.03
CA SER A 448 28.57 25.21 -6.76
C SER A 448 29.07 23.79 -6.47
N ASP A 449 30.07 23.67 -5.59
CA ASP A 449 30.62 22.38 -5.19
C ASP A 449 29.55 21.49 -4.53
N GLU A 450 28.58 22.09 -3.85
CA GLU A 450 27.44 21.37 -3.25
C GLU A 450 26.56 20.72 -4.31
N VAL A 451 26.39 21.35 -5.49
CA VAL A 451 25.62 20.76 -6.61
C VAL A 451 26.39 19.60 -7.23
N ILE A 452 27.71 19.74 -7.40
CA ILE A 452 28.55 18.66 -7.94
C ILE A 452 28.50 17.45 -6.99
N LYS A 453 28.69 17.69 -5.70
CA LYS A 453 28.58 16.65 -4.66
C LYS A 453 27.21 15.99 -4.68
N PHE A 454 26.13 16.76 -4.77
CA PHE A 454 24.77 16.21 -4.83
C PHE A 454 24.54 15.30 -6.04
N LEU A 455 25.11 15.64 -7.21
CA LEU A 455 25.05 14.79 -8.41
C LEU A 455 25.87 13.50 -8.25
N GLU A 456 26.99 13.55 -7.55
CA GLU A 456 27.78 12.36 -7.19
C GLU A 456 27.03 11.47 -6.21
N ASP A 457 26.44 12.03 -5.15
CA ASP A 457 25.62 11.32 -4.17
C ASP A 457 24.42 10.65 -4.87
N TYR A 458 23.74 11.36 -5.78
CA TYR A 458 22.68 10.79 -6.62
C TYR A 458 23.17 9.62 -7.49
N LYS A 459 24.35 9.72 -8.09
CA LYS A 459 24.94 8.62 -8.89
C LYS A 459 25.27 7.41 -8.02
N ASN A 460 25.69 7.64 -6.78
CA ASN A 460 26.05 6.59 -5.82
C ASN A 460 24.86 6.00 -5.04
N TRP A 461 23.69 6.64 -5.09
CA TRP A 461 22.47 6.14 -4.43
C TRP A 461 22.02 4.80 -5.02
N GLU A 462 22.17 3.69 -4.28
CA GLU A 462 21.84 2.33 -4.75
C GLU A 462 20.34 2.02 -4.58
N VAL A 463 19.55 2.23 -5.63
CA VAL A 463 18.10 2.01 -5.62
C VAL A 463 17.58 1.35 -6.89
N ASP A 464 16.44 0.65 -6.79
CA ASP A 464 15.85 -0.13 -7.89
C ASP A 464 15.38 0.73 -9.07
N VAL A 465 14.91 1.95 -8.79
CA VAL A 465 14.56 2.95 -9.83
C VAL A 465 15.05 4.32 -9.40
N LYS A 466 15.84 5.01 -10.23
CA LYS A 466 16.23 6.40 -9.94
C LYS A 466 15.24 7.41 -10.55
N PRO A 467 14.83 8.46 -9.80
CA PRO A 467 14.12 9.60 -10.37
C PRO A 467 14.95 10.29 -11.44
N TYR A 468 14.32 10.89 -12.46
CA TYR A 468 15.06 11.70 -13.43
C TYR A 468 15.70 12.92 -12.77
N VAL A 469 16.91 13.30 -13.19
CA VAL A 469 17.47 14.59 -12.80
C VAL A 469 16.90 15.68 -13.71
N MET A 470 16.44 16.76 -13.10
CA MET A 470 15.97 17.97 -13.77
C MET A 470 16.83 19.17 -13.36
N LEU A 471 17.11 20.04 -14.32
CA LEU A 471 17.84 21.28 -14.10
C LEU A 471 16.88 22.47 -14.01
N THR A 472 16.74 23.13 -12.86
CA THR A 472 15.99 24.40 -12.76
C THR A 472 16.94 25.59 -12.86
N ILE A 473 16.70 26.47 -13.84
CA ILE A 473 17.57 27.60 -14.15
C ILE A 473 16.88 28.93 -13.88
N GLY A 474 17.54 29.76 -13.08
CA GLY A 474 17.24 31.19 -12.93
C GLY A 474 16.19 31.56 -11.89
N SER A 475 15.72 30.61 -11.07
CA SER A 475 14.75 30.86 -9.98
C SER A 475 15.27 31.83 -8.92
N LYS A 476 16.59 32.04 -8.84
CA LYS A 476 17.30 32.94 -7.93
C LYS A 476 17.95 34.15 -8.63
N ILE A 477 17.62 34.41 -9.91
CA ILE A 477 18.25 35.45 -10.72
C ILE A 477 17.33 36.65 -10.92
N SER A 478 17.84 37.86 -10.68
CA SER A 478 17.10 39.12 -10.84
C SER A 478 16.65 39.38 -12.27
N SER A 479 15.55 40.12 -12.42
CA SER A 479 14.98 40.45 -13.73
C SER A 479 15.89 41.31 -14.59
N VAL A 480 16.76 42.12 -13.97
CA VAL A 480 17.78 42.92 -14.68
C VAL A 480 18.80 42.00 -15.37
N SER A 481 19.23 40.94 -14.69
CA SER A 481 20.20 39.98 -15.23
C SER A 481 19.58 39.18 -16.38
N TRP A 482 18.34 38.73 -16.22
CA TRP A 482 17.56 38.09 -17.29
C TRP A 482 17.44 38.97 -18.54
N ARG A 483 17.02 40.24 -18.39
CA ARG A 483 16.91 41.17 -19.52
C ARG A 483 18.25 41.40 -20.22
N THR A 484 19.30 41.64 -19.45
CA THR A 484 20.64 41.91 -19.98
C THR A 484 21.14 40.74 -20.83
N LEU A 485 20.92 39.52 -20.35
CA LEU A 485 21.25 38.29 -21.06
C LEU A 485 20.42 38.10 -22.33
N LEU A 486 19.08 38.22 -22.23
CA LEU A 486 18.17 37.88 -23.32
C LEU A 486 18.12 38.92 -24.44
N LEU A 487 18.44 40.19 -24.14
CA LEU A 487 18.50 41.27 -25.12
C LEU A 487 19.75 41.21 -26.00
N ASN A 488 20.84 40.61 -25.51
CA ASN A 488 22.07 40.46 -26.28
C ASN A 488 22.09 39.11 -27.00
N ILE A 489 22.14 39.14 -28.33
CA ILE A 489 22.12 37.93 -29.17
C ILE A 489 23.29 36.98 -28.86
N PHE A 490 24.50 37.52 -28.67
CA PHE A 490 25.71 36.73 -28.40
C PHE A 490 25.64 36.05 -27.02
N TYR A 491 25.19 36.77 -25.99
CA TYR A 491 25.08 36.22 -24.64
C TYR A 491 23.99 35.15 -24.56
N LYS A 492 22.84 35.38 -25.21
CA LYS A 492 21.76 34.40 -25.31
C LYS A 492 22.21 33.11 -26.00
N GLU A 493 22.92 33.21 -27.13
CA GLU A 493 23.44 32.03 -27.83
C GLU A 493 24.50 31.28 -27.01
N LYS A 494 25.41 32.00 -26.35
CA LYS A 494 26.41 31.42 -25.44
C LYS A 494 25.73 30.66 -24.30
N PHE A 495 24.71 31.26 -23.70
CA PHE A 495 23.95 30.66 -22.61
C PHE A 495 23.25 29.37 -23.03
N ILE A 496 22.58 29.36 -24.18
CA ILE A 496 21.93 28.15 -24.71
C ILE A 496 22.97 27.04 -24.92
N LYS A 497 24.14 27.36 -25.52
CA LYS A 497 25.22 26.38 -25.70
C LYS A 497 25.72 25.81 -24.37
N ASN A 498 25.89 26.66 -23.37
CA ASN A 498 26.32 26.23 -22.03
C ASN A 498 25.30 25.29 -21.37
N ILE A 499 24.00 25.57 -21.51
CA ILE A 499 22.93 24.68 -21.02
C ILE A 499 22.98 23.32 -21.70
N VAL A 500 23.01 23.30 -23.04
CA VAL A 500 23.06 22.06 -23.84
C VAL A 500 24.27 21.22 -23.44
N HIS A 501 25.46 21.85 -23.37
CA HIS A 501 26.69 21.17 -23.01
C HIS A 501 26.64 20.55 -21.60
N PHE A 502 26.10 21.29 -20.62
CA PHE A 502 25.96 20.78 -19.26
C PHE A 502 24.98 19.60 -19.18
N CYS A 503 23.87 19.67 -19.93
CA CYS A 503 22.90 18.58 -20.02
C CYS A 503 23.52 17.31 -20.63
N GLU A 504 24.31 17.44 -21.70
CA GLU A 504 24.97 16.30 -22.38
C GLU A 504 25.98 15.60 -21.48
N ILE A 505 26.85 16.35 -20.78
CA ILE A 505 27.86 15.78 -19.87
C ILE A 505 27.23 14.97 -18.74
N ASN A 506 26.07 15.42 -18.23
CA ASN A 506 25.43 14.83 -17.07
C ASN A 506 24.23 13.93 -17.40
N GLY A 507 23.92 13.73 -18.69
CA GLY A 507 22.78 12.92 -19.13
C GLY A 507 21.42 13.49 -18.68
N ILE A 508 21.28 14.82 -18.61
CA ILE A 508 20.05 15.50 -18.15
C ILE A 508 19.14 15.79 -19.34
N ASN A 509 17.94 15.22 -19.32
CA ASN A 509 16.94 15.40 -20.39
C ASN A 509 15.77 16.31 -20.00
N HIS A 510 15.70 16.78 -18.76
CA HIS A 510 14.59 17.61 -18.27
C HIS A 510 15.13 18.95 -17.77
N ILE A 511 14.63 20.06 -18.34
CA ILE A 511 15.10 21.42 -18.05
C ILE A 511 13.90 22.28 -17.66
N ASN A 512 13.98 22.96 -16.52
CA ASN A 512 12.99 23.94 -16.09
C ASN A 512 13.56 25.36 -16.15
N ILE A 513 12.85 26.26 -16.83
CA ILE A 513 13.18 27.68 -16.90
C ILE A 513 12.29 28.45 -15.92
N ALA A 514 12.91 29.15 -14.96
CA ALA A 514 12.20 29.82 -13.87
C ALA A 514 12.63 31.28 -13.72
N TRP A 515 12.02 32.20 -14.47
CA TRP A 515 12.16 33.64 -14.21
C TRP A 515 11.13 34.09 -13.15
N THR A 516 11.32 33.63 -11.90
CA THR A 516 10.30 33.73 -10.85
C THR A 516 10.77 34.37 -9.54
N SER A 517 11.99 34.91 -9.48
CA SER A 517 12.50 35.59 -8.28
C SER A 517 11.81 36.94 -8.01
N GLU A 518 11.34 37.59 -9.07
CA GLU A 518 10.78 38.96 -9.04
C GLU A 518 9.58 39.09 -9.98
N LYS A 519 8.80 40.15 -9.78
CA LYS A 519 7.69 40.54 -10.65
C LYS A 519 8.23 41.09 -11.96
N PHE A 520 7.56 40.77 -13.07
CA PHE A 520 7.87 41.42 -14.35
C PHE A 520 7.50 42.90 -14.29
N THR A 521 8.28 43.74 -14.97
CA THR A 521 7.98 45.18 -15.03
C THR A 521 7.01 45.51 -16.16
N SER A 522 6.93 44.65 -17.18
CA SER A 522 6.02 44.82 -18.32
C SER A 522 5.78 43.50 -19.06
N ASN A 523 4.83 43.51 -19.99
CA ASN A 523 4.58 42.41 -20.93
C ASN A 523 5.76 42.15 -21.90
N TYR A 524 6.72 43.07 -22.00
CA TYR A 524 7.92 42.89 -22.81
C TYR A 524 8.81 41.76 -22.26
N ASP A 525 8.89 41.62 -20.94
CA ASP A 525 9.65 40.54 -20.28
C ASP A 525 9.11 39.16 -20.69
N GLY A 526 7.78 38.99 -20.71
CA GLY A 526 7.16 37.75 -21.18
C GLY A 526 7.38 37.49 -22.67
N THR A 527 7.49 38.54 -23.48
CA THR A 527 7.83 38.41 -24.91
C THR A 527 9.29 37.97 -25.10
N LEU A 528 10.22 38.49 -24.29
CA LEU A 528 11.61 38.04 -24.28
C LEU A 528 11.74 36.59 -23.85
N LEU A 529 11.05 36.20 -22.79
CA LEU A 529 11.02 34.82 -22.30
C LEU A 529 10.48 33.86 -23.38
N ASN A 530 9.35 34.18 -24.02
CA ASN A 530 8.79 33.34 -25.07
C ASN A 530 9.77 33.14 -26.24
N LYS A 531 10.39 34.23 -26.73
CA LYS A 531 11.41 34.14 -27.78
C LYS A 531 12.58 33.26 -27.35
N PHE A 532 13.06 33.41 -26.12
CA PHE A 532 14.14 32.58 -25.59
C PHE A 532 13.77 31.09 -25.56
N LEU A 533 12.56 30.75 -25.09
CA LEU A 533 12.08 29.37 -25.05
C LEU A 533 12.03 28.73 -26.44
N ILE A 534 11.63 29.47 -27.48
CA ILE A 534 11.66 28.99 -28.88
C ILE A 534 13.09 28.67 -29.32
N TYR A 535 14.06 29.56 -29.04
CA TYR A 535 15.47 29.30 -29.37
C TYR A 535 16.04 28.11 -28.58
N LEU A 536 15.66 27.98 -27.31
CA LEU A 536 16.09 26.89 -26.45
C LEU A 536 15.53 25.55 -26.94
N ARG A 537 14.23 25.47 -27.27
CA ARG A 537 13.59 24.29 -27.89
C ARG A 537 14.33 23.86 -29.15
N LYS A 538 14.62 24.80 -30.04
CA LYS A 538 15.34 24.50 -31.29
C LYS A 538 16.73 23.91 -31.04
N ALA A 539 17.41 24.30 -29.96
CA ALA A 539 18.74 23.81 -29.63
C ALA A 539 18.72 22.46 -28.89
N LEU A 540 17.75 22.24 -28.01
CA LEU A 540 17.63 21.00 -27.23
C LEU A 540 17.02 19.84 -28.03
N GLY A 541 16.21 20.15 -29.04
CA GLY A 541 15.44 19.16 -29.81
C GLY A 541 14.17 18.70 -29.09
N ASP A 542 13.48 17.73 -29.69
CA ASP A 542 12.22 17.18 -29.17
C ASP A 542 12.44 16.03 -28.17
N GLU A 543 13.67 15.51 -28.06
CA GLU A 543 14.03 14.44 -27.11
C GLU A 543 14.17 14.90 -25.67
N LYS A 544 14.32 16.21 -25.43
CA LYS A 544 14.47 16.80 -24.10
C LYS A 544 13.21 17.58 -23.74
N GLU A 545 12.75 17.40 -22.51
CA GLU A 545 11.55 18.08 -22.02
C GLU A 545 11.88 19.46 -21.42
N ILE A 546 11.11 20.48 -21.81
CA ILE A 546 11.21 21.85 -21.31
C ILE A 546 9.99 22.17 -20.43
N PHE A 547 10.30 22.53 -19.19
CA PHE A 547 9.37 23.00 -18.19
C PHE A 547 9.53 24.52 -18.03
N CYS A 548 8.45 25.20 -17.66
CA CYS A 548 8.50 26.62 -17.34
C CYS A 548 7.72 26.94 -16.06
N SER A 549 8.42 27.50 -15.06
CA SER A 549 7.79 27.98 -13.82
C SER A 549 7.01 29.28 -14.07
N ILE A 550 5.79 29.35 -13.54
CA ILE A 550 4.86 30.46 -13.67
C ILE A 550 4.43 30.95 -12.29
N THR A 551 4.44 32.28 -12.09
CA THR A 551 3.99 32.93 -10.85
C THR A 551 2.60 33.54 -11.00
N PRO A 552 1.78 33.54 -9.94
CA PRO A 552 0.40 34.05 -10.00
C PRO A 552 0.36 35.54 -10.36
N HIS A 553 1.21 36.36 -9.75
CA HIS A 553 1.25 37.80 -10.00
C HIS A 553 1.49 38.16 -11.47
N ASN A 554 2.45 37.50 -12.12
CA ASN A 554 2.79 37.79 -13.52
C ASN A 554 1.71 37.25 -14.49
N LEU A 555 1.03 36.15 -14.13
CA LEU A 555 -0.11 35.63 -14.90
C LEU A 555 -1.29 36.59 -14.88
N TYR A 556 -1.74 37.02 -13.70
CA TYR A 556 -2.95 37.85 -13.56
C TYR A 556 -2.78 39.26 -14.14
N ASN A 557 -1.56 39.78 -14.19
CA ASN A 557 -1.24 41.03 -14.91
C ASN A 557 -1.07 40.83 -16.43
N ASN A 558 -1.29 39.61 -16.93
CA ASN A 558 -1.17 39.23 -18.33
C ASN A 558 0.22 39.53 -18.93
N PHE A 559 1.28 39.37 -18.14
CA PHE A 559 2.64 39.64 -18.60
C PHE A 559 3.24 38.47 -19.39
N TYR A 560 2.84 37.23 -19.10
CA TYR A 560 3.25 36.06 -19.88
C TYR A 560 2.49 35.95 -21.22
N LYS A 561 3.16 35.42 -22.24
CA LYS A 561 2.58 35.10 -23.56
C LYS A 561 2.14 33.64 -23.62
N ILE A 562 1.24 33.23 -22.71
CA ILE A 562 0.89 31.83 -22.48
C ILE A 562 0.47 31.11 -23.77
N GLU A 563 -0.37 31.72 -24.60
CA GLU A 563 -0.85 31.13 -25.87
C GLU A 563 0.27 30.86 -26.89
N GLU A 564 1.38 31.59 -26.83
CA GLU A 564 2.54 31.35 -27.70
C GLU A 564 3.52 30.35 -27.05
N MET A 565 3.63 30.38 -25.72
CA MET A 565 4.56 29.57 -24.94
C MET A 565 4.23 28.07 -24.95
N VAL A 566 2.97 27.68 -25.25
CA VAL A 566 2.58 26.26 -25.40
C VAL A 566 3.32 25.53 -26.51
N THR A 567 3.92 26.26 -27.46
CA THR A 567 4.65 25.66 -28.58
C THR A 567 6.04 25.15 -28.16
N PRO A 568 6.88 25.96 -27.49
CA PRO A 568 8.18 25.49 -27.02
C PRO A 568 8.18 24.75 -25.67
N VAL A 569 7.15 24.89 -24.84
CA VAL A 569 7.10 24.35 -23.46
C VAL A 569 6.22 23.11 -23.39
N ASP A 570 6.74 22.02 -22.79
CA ASP A 570 5.98 20.78 -22.61
C ASP A 570 5.09 20.84 -21.36
N TYR A 571 5.62 21.41 -20.27
CA TYR A 571 4.89 21.53 -19.00
C TYR A 571 5.06 22.90 -18.34
N PHE A 572 3.97 23.42 -17.80
CA PHE A 572 3.96 24.63 -16.97
C PHE A 572 3.94 24.25 -15.50
N ILE A 573 4.89 24.75 -14.71
CA ILE A 573 4.93 24.56 -13.26
C ILE A 573 4.32 25.80 -12.60
N LEU A 574 3.10 25.69 -12.08
CA LEU A 574 2.39 26.79 -11.42
C LEU A 574 2.80 26.89 -9.94
N GLU A 575 3.51 27.96 -9.56
CA GLU A 575 4.05 28.16 -8.20
C GLU A 575 2.96 28.56 -7.17
N ALA A 576 2.06 27.63 -6.85
CA ALA A 576 0.90 27.76 -5.96
C ALA A 576 1.23 27.79 -4.45
N HIS A 577 2.41 28.32 -4.11
CA HIS A 577 2.86 28.64 -2.75
C HIS A 577 3.40 30.08 -2.64
N LYS A 578 3.27 30.87 -3.73
CA LYS A 578 3.64 32.29 -3.82
C LYS A 578 2.42 33.22 -3.83
N PHE A 579 1.36 32.87 -3.10
CA PHE A 579 0.19 33.77 -2.95
C PHE A 579 0.44 34.91 -1.97
N ARG A 580 1.48 34.77 -1.15
CA ARG A 580 1.92 35.80 -0.21
C ARG A 580 3.25 36.40 -0.65
N ASP A 581 3.33 37.72 -0.62
CA ASP A 581 4.58 38.48 -0.78
C ASP A 581 5.17 38.82 0.61
N ILE A 582 6.49 38.95 0.69
CA ILE A 582 7.19 39.34 1.93
C ILE A 582 6.83 40.75 2.39
N TYR A 583 6.26 41.56 1.48
CA TYR A 583 5.79 42.92 1.75
C TYR A 583 4.29 43.00 2.10
N ASP A 584 3.58 41.87 2.14
CA ASP A 584 2.16 41.87 2.50
C ASP A 584 1.99 42.35 3.94
N SER A 585 1.23 43.43 4.11
CA SER A 585 1.02 44.11 5.39
C SER A 585 0.07 43.35 6.33
N LYS A 586 -0.38 42.15 5.94
CA LYS A 586 -1.37 41.37 6.67
C LYS A 586 -1.04 39.89 6.68
N THR A 587 -1.53 39.18 7.68
CA THR A 587 -1.45 37.72 7.78
C THR A 587 -2.30 37.07 6.70
N SER A 588 -1.72 36.13 5.97
CA SER A 588 -2.39 35.35 4.94
C SER A 588 -1.71 33.99 4.81
N HIS A 589 -2.41 33.03 4.21
CA HIS A 589 -1.84 31.72 3.94
C HIS A 589 -1.10 31.71 2.60
N HIS A 590 0.14 31.23 2.58
CA HIS A 590 1.00 31.28 1.39
C HIS A 590 0.63 30.27 0.30
N SER A 591 0.01 29.14 0.67
CA SER A 591 -0.37 28.04 -0.23
C SER A 591 -1.85 27.64 -0.12
N THR A 592 -2.74 28.63 -0.09
CA THR A 592 -4.21 28.41 -0.11
C THR A 592 -4.64 27.54 -1.28
N LEU A 593 -5.47 26.51 -1.04
CA LEU A 593 -6.01 25.67 -2.10
C LEU A 593 -7.29 26.26 -2.70
N LEU A 594 -8.30 26.48 -1.86
CA LEU A 594 -9.64 26.92 -2.27
C LEU A 594 -9.89 28.40 -1.92
N PHE A 595 -10.78 29.05 -2.68
CA PHE A 595 -11.16 30.46 -2.48
C PHE A 595 -12.53 30.67 -1.85
N GLU A 596 -13.09 29.62 -1.23
CA GLU A 596 -14.48 29.62 -0.75
C GLU A 596 -14.66 30.28 0.61
N SER A 597 -13.57 30.52 1.33
CA SER A 597 -13.59 31.22 2.61
C SER A 597 -13.76 32.73 2.41
N ASP A 598 -14.71 33.32 3.14
CA ASP A 598 -14.85 34.77 3.24
C ASP A 598 -13.62 35.45 3.90
N LEU A 599 -12.76 34.65 4.54
CA LEU A 599 -11.50 35.10 5.13
C LEU A 599 -10.39 35.35 4.10
N LEU A 600 -10.58 34.93 2.85
CA LEU A 600 -9.60 35.13 1.79
C LEU A 600 -9.78 36.50 1.14
N GLU A 601 -8.75 37.34 1.19
CA GLU A 601 -8.82 38.73 0.69
C GLU A 601 -9.17 38.82 -0.80
N LYS A 602 -8.63 37.91 -1.61
CA LYS A 602 -8.80 37.88 -3.06
C LYS A 602 -8.83 36.43 -3.54
N LYS A 603 -9.82 36.09 -4.37
CA LYS A 603 -9.97 34.74 -4.94
C LYS A 603 -8.73 34.28 -5.72
N GLN A 604 -8.01 35.22 -6.34
CA GLN A 604 -6.77 34.99 -7.08
C GLN A 604 -5.63 34.39 -6.24
N LEU A 605 -5.72 34.47 -4.91
CA LEU A 605 -4.74 33.97 -3.96
C LEU A 605 -5.00 32.51 -3.57
N SER A 606 -5.41 31.68 -4.55
CA SER A 606 -5.70 30.27 -4.35
C SER A 606 -5.18 29.43 -5.53
N ALA A 607 -4.75 28.20 -5.24
CA ALA A 607 -4.29 27.26 -6.25
C ALA A 607 -5.41 26.93 -7.25
N ASP A 608 -6.64 26.81 -6.78
CA ASP A 608 -7.80 26.54 -7.62
C ASP A 608 -8.06 27.68 -8.62
N ALA A 609 -8.07 28.95 -8.18
CA ALA A 609 -8.21 30.08 -9.11
C ALA A 609 -7.04 30.19 -10.09
N PHE A 610 -5.81 29.93 -9.60
CA PHE A 610 -4.60 30.04 -10.42
C PHE A 610 -4.56 29.00 -11.53
N ALA A 611 -4.92 27.75 -11.25
CA ALA A 611 -5.02 26.71 -12.25
C ALA A 611 -6.22 26.93 -13.20
N ASN A 612 -7.37 27.37 -12.68
CA ASN A 612 -8.56 27.62 -13.48
C ASN A 612 -8.40 28.79 -14.46
N ASP A 613 -7.51 29.77 -14.19
CA ASP A 613 -7.14 30.80 -15.18
C ASP A 613 -6.46 30.18 -16.42
N PHE A 614 -5.53 29.24 -16.21
CA PHE A 614 -4.90 28.49 -17.30
C PHE A 614 -5.91 27.65 -18.10
N ILE A 615 -6.83 26.97 -17.41
CA ILE A 615 -7.90 26.21 -18.07
C ILE A 615 -8.84 27.14 -18.85
N GLY A 616 -9.18 28.31 -18.29
CA GLY A 616 -9.97 29.34 -18.96
C GLY A 616 -9.31 29.87 -20.26
N ARG A 617 -7.98 29.88 -20.30
CA ARG A 617 -7.17 30.16 -21.50
C ARG A 617 -7.03 28.98 -22.46
N ARG A 618 -7.79 27.90 -22.25
CA ARG A 618 -7.81 26.66 -23.06
C ARG A 618 -6.48 25.88 -23.04
N ILE A 619 -5.69 26.01 -21.98
CA ILE A 619 -4.51 25.19 -21.78
C ILE A 619 -4.92 23.81 -21.29
N ASN A 620 -4.32 22.76 -21.86
CA ASN A 620 -4.63 21.38 -21.49
C ASN A 620 -4.16 21.10 -20.05
N PRO A 621 -5.03 20.64 -19.13
CA PRO A 621 -4.65 20.23 -17.77
C PRO A 621 -3.44 19.28 -17.72
N GLU A 622 -3.30 18.38 -18.70
CA GLU A 622 -2.22 17.39 -18.77
C GLU A 622 -0.82 17.98 -19.05
N THR A 623 -0.73 19.30 -19.27
CA THR A 623 0.53 20.05 -19.39
C THR A 623 0.83 20.90 -18.15
N ILE A 624 -0.05 20.89 -17.15
CA ILE A 624 0.04 21.75 -15.97
C ILE A 624 0.51 20.93 -14.78
N ILE A 625 1.57 21.38 -14.11
CA ILE A 625 2.09 20.84 -12.86
C ILE A 625 1.85 21.88 -11.78
N ILE A 626 1.26 21.49 -10.64
CA ILE A 626 1.02 22.42 -9.54
C ILE A 626 2.14 22.30 -8.51
N GLU A 627 2.76 23.42 -8.16
CA GLU A 627 3.86 23.47 -7.21
C GLU A 627 3.46 24.00 -5.83
N PHE A 628 3.63 23.13 -4.83
CA PHE A 628 3.48 23.45 -3.41
C PHE A 628 4.85 23.54 -2.72
N SER A 629 4.88 23.91 -1.44
CA SER A 629 6.10 24.01 -0.63
C SER A 629 6.02 23.04 0.54
N ALA A 630 7.11 22.32 0.82
CA ALA A 630 7.23 21.56 2.06
C ALA A 630 7.55 22.47 3.26
N ALA A 631 8.18 23.62 3.02
CA ALA A 631 8.45 24.62 4.05
C ALA A 631 7.22 25.49 4.34
N GLY A 632 7.01 25.84 5.62
CA GLY A 632 6.05 26.87 6.03
C GLY A 632 6.64 28.28 5.96
N GLN A 633 5.81 29.27 6.26
CA GLN A 633 6.19 30.68 6.35
C GLN A 633 5.75 31.30 7.69
N VAL A 634 6.64 32.09 8.29
CA VAL A 634 6.42 32.75 9.57
C VAL A 634 6.43 34.26 9.39
N VAL A 635 5.46 34.94 10.01
CA VAL A 635 5.45 36.40 10.15
C VAL A 635 5.07 36.83 11.55
N GLU A 636 5.55 38.00 11.93
CA GLU A 636 5.22 38.62 13.22
C GLU A 636 4.01 39.54 13.07
N MET A 637 2.94 39.24 13.81
CA MET A 637 1.74 40.07 13.89
C MET A 637 2.02 41.34 14.69
N GLN A 638 1.41 42.46 14.26
CA GLN A 638 1.48 43.70 15.01
C GLN A 638 0.66 43.57 16.30
N ASN A 639 1.28 43.87 17.44
CA ASN A 639 0.66 43.70 18.75
C ASN A 639 -0.42 44.77 18.99
N ASN A 640 -1.70 44.37 19.06
CA ASN A 640 -2.84 45.28 19.21
C ASN A 640 -3.42 45.34 20.65
N GLY A 641 -2.76 44.74 21.64
CA GLY A 641 -3.24 44.75 23.04
C GLY A 641 -4.51 43.92 23.30
N VAL A 642 -5.00 43.16 22.31
CA VAL A 642 -6.11 42.21 22.43
C VAL A 642 -5.56 40.86 22.88
N ARG A 643 -6.18 40.21 23.88
CA ARG A 643 -5.77 38.88 24.32
C ARG A 643 -6.12 37.86 23.22
N ALA A 644 -5.20 36.94 22.92
CA ALA A 644 -5.39 35.93 21.88
C ALA A 644 -6.65 35.05 22.07
N ALA A 645 -7.17 34.97 23.30
CA ALA A 645 -8.41 34.26 23.64
C ALA A 645 -9.68 34.91 23.06
N ASP A 646 -9.64 36.19 22.68
CA ASP A 646 -10.79 36.96 22.18
C ASP A 646 -10.80 37.06 20.64
N ILE A 647 -9.86 36.39 19.94
CA ILE A 647 -9.70 36.47 18.48
C ILE A 647 -10.14 35.15 17.84
N ASP A 648 -11.30 35.17 17.17
CA ASP A 648 -11.84 34.01 16.46
C ASP A 648 -11.05 33.67 15.18
N ASN A 649 -10.37 34.64 14.56
CA ASN A 649 -9.59 34.45 13.33
C ASN A 649 -8.34 35.32 13.29
N PHE A 650 -7.21 34.73 12.90
CA PHE A 650 -5.91 35.39 12.81
C PHE A 650 -5.47 35.72 11.38
N LEU A 651 -6.30 35.44 10.36
CA LEU A 651 -6.09 35.89 8.98
C LEU A 651 -6.51 37.36 8.79
N GLY A 652 -5.76 38.10 7.97
CA GLY A 652 -6.02 39.50 7.65
C GLY A 652 -5.54 40.51 8.69
N LEU A 653 -4.86 40.05 9.76
CA LEU A 653 -4.33 40.90 10.82
C LEU A 653 -3.06 41.63 10.37
N PRO A 654 -2.81 42.88 10.81
CA PRO A 654 -1.62 43.63 10.44
C PRO A 654 -0.30 42.93 10.83
N VAL A 655 0.71 43.04 9.98
CA VAL A 655 2.05 42.44 10.14
C VAL A 655 3.09 43.54 10.32
N VAL A 656 4.09 43.28 11.17
CA VAL A 656 5.20 44.21 11.40
C VAL A 656 6.06 44.34 10.13
N GLN A 657 6.04 45.52 9.50
CA GLN A 657 6.78 45.79 8.26
C GLN A 657 8.30 46.01 8.45
N GLU A 658 8.77 46.22 9.69
CA GLU A 658 10.18 46.51 10.03
C GLU A 658 10.83 45.46 10.95
N SER A 659 10.51 44.17 10.78
CA SER A 659 11.18 43.15 11.60
C SER A 659 12.63 42.91 11.13
N ASN A 660 13.54 42.65 12.07
CA ASN A 660 14.92 42.19 11.81
C ASN A 660 14.99 40.89 10.95
N LEU A 661 13.85 40.24 10.70
CA LEU A 661 13.67 39.08 9.81
C LEU A 661 13.82 39.42 8.32
N LEU A 662 13.47 40.65 7.90
CA LEU A 662 13.51 41.05 6.48
C LEU A 662 14.92 41.21 5.89
N ARG A 663 15.96 41.27 6.74
CA ARG A 663 17.37 41.29 6.27
C ARG A 663 17.88 39.93 5.81
N ASN A 664 17.16 38.84 6.10
CA ASN A 664 17.54 37.50 5.65
C ASN A 664 16.31 36.64 5.35
N ILE A 665 15.98 36.50 4.06
CA ILE A 665 14.83 35.72 3.55
C ILE A 665 14.81 34.29 4.11
N LYS A 666 15.97 33.69 4.44
CA LYS A 666 16.04 32.36 5.06
C LYS A 666 15.34 32.28 6.42
N LYS A 667 15.18 33.39 7.15
CA LYS A 667 14.49 33.42 8.44
C LYS A 667 12.96 33.48 8.33
N LEU A 668 12.40 33.64 7.13
CA LEU A 668 10.94 33.66 6.90
C LEU A 668 10.38 32.26 6.59
N LEU A 669 11.24 31.32 6.19
CA LEU A 669 10.87 29.93 5.97
C LEU A 669 11.09 29.12 7.24
N ILE A 670 10.18 28.19 7.54
CA ILE A 670 10.27 27.27 8.68
C ILE A 670 10.12 25.83 8.21
N SER A 671 10.94 24.94 8.75
CA SER A 671 10.96 23.52 8.39
C SER A 671 9.87 22.72 9.10
N GLN A 672 9.52 21.55 8.57
CA GLN A 672 8.50 20.69 9.15
C GLN A 672 8.88 20.18 10.55
N ASN A 673 10.17 19.95 10.81
CA ASN A 673 10.65 19.61 12.16
C ASN A 673 10.47 20.76 13.15
N GLU A 674 10.73 22.01 12.75
CA GLU A 674 10.47 23.18 13.62
C GLU A 674 8.97 23.40 13.85
N ILE A 675 8.15 23.27 12.80
CA ILE A 675 6.68 23.31 12.91
C ILE A 675 6.20 22.27 13.91
N CYS A 676 6.69 21.03 13.81
CA CYS A 676 6.32 19.96 14.72
C CYS A 676 6.69 20.28 16.19
N GLU A 677 7.85 20.88 16.44
CA GLU A 677 8.24 21.31 17.80
C GLU A 677 7.32 22.43 18.33
N ILE A 678 6.90 23.37 17.48
CA ILE A 678 5.93 24.41 17.84
C ILE A 678 4.56 23.79 18.15
N VAL A 679 4.13 22.81 17.36
CA VAL A 679 2.87 22.08 17.56
C VAL A 679 2.83 21.33 18.91
N LYS A 680 3.96 20.91 19.47
CA LYS A 680 4.03 20.26 20.78
C LYS A 680 3.84 21.21 21.97
N LYS A 681 3.98 22.52 21.77
CA LYS A 681 3.81 23.51 22.86
C LYS A 681 2.33 23.69 23.18
N ASN A 682 1.98 23.65 24.47
CA ASN A 682 0.59 23.78 24.93
C ASN A 682 -0.04 25.14 24.61
N GLU A 683 0.77 26.19 24.45
CA GLU A 683 0.31 27.56 24.18
C GLU A 683 0.04 27.83 22.68
N THR A 684 0.38 26.87 21.81
CA THR A 684 0.21 27.03 20.36
C THR A 684 -1.24 26.84 19.94
N ILE A 685 -1.84 27.84 19.30
CA ILE A 685 -3.18 27.73 18.71
C ILE A 685 -3.06 27.07 17.35
N LYS A 686 -3.83 26.01 17.11
CA LYS A 686 -3.89 25.27 15.83
C LYS A 686 -5.25 25.46 15.21
N LYS A 687 -5.33 25.94 13.97
CA LYS A 687 -6.60 26.03 13.24
C LYS A 687 -6.46 25.47 11.83
N PHE A 688 -7.52 24.83 11.35
CA PHE A 688 -7.66 24.39 9.96
C PHE A 688 -8.79 25.15 9.30
N VAL A 689 -8.50 25.87 8.21
CA VAL A 689 -9.48 26.74 7.55
C VAL A 689 -10.16 25.98 6.42
N LYS A 690 -11.33 25.40 6.69
CA LYS A 690 -12.06 24.52 5.74
C LYS A 690 -12.27 25.12 4.35
N GLY A 691 -12.70 26.39 4.25
CA GLY A 691 -12.91 27.05 2.95
C GLY A 691 -11.63 27.37 2.15
N MET A 692 -10.46 27.15 2.74
CA MET A 692 -9.13 27.31 2.12
C MET A 692 -8.36 25.97 2.05
N GLU A 693 -8.81 24.95 2.79
CA GLU A 693 -8.21 23.62 2.97
C GLU A 693 -6.74 23.63 3.42
N VAL A 694 -6.42 24.52 4.37
CA VAL A 694 -5.06 24.73 4.87
C VAL A 694 -5.02 25.01 6.38
N PRO A 695 -3.96 24.59 7.08
CA PRO A 695 -3.76 24.92 8.49
C PRO A 695 -2.98 26.22 8.71
N TYR A 696 -3.07 26.76 9.91
CA TYR A 696 -2.10 27.73 10.43
C TYR A 696 -1.89 27.54 11.94
N LEU A 697 -0.76 28.05 12.44
CA LEU A 697 -0.42 28.08 13.86
C LEU A 697 -0.24 29.51 14.35
N ILE A 698 -0.53 29.73 15.62
CA ILE A 698 -0.16 30.94 16.36
C ILE A 698 0.73 30.56 17.53
N GLU A 699 1.94 31.12 17.56
CA GLU A 699 2.89 31.00 18.66
C GLU A 699 3.27 32.40 19.15
N GLY A 700 2.69 32.84 20.27
CA GLY A 700 2.82 34.22 20.72
C GLY A 700 2.30 35.21 19.65
N ASN A 701 3.18 36.06 19.12
CA ASN A 701 2.85 36.99 18.04
C ASN A 701 3.16 36.43 16.63
N ASN A 702 3.70 35.21 16.53
CA ASN A 702 4.06 34.62 15.25
C ASN A 702 2.85 33.93 14.63
N PHE A 703 2.51 34.34 13.40
CA PHE A 703 1.57 33.64 12.54
C PHE A 703 2.34 32.73 11.58
N ILE A 704 2.05 31.43 11.63
CA ILE A 704 2.74 30.41 10.85
C ILE A 704 1.76 29.77 9.88
N SER A 705 1.97 29.97 8.59
CA SER A 705 1.22 29.27 7.53
C SER A 705 2.04 28.12 7.00
N TYR A 706 1.46 26.93 6.88
CA TYR A 706 2.19 25.71 6.52
C TYR A 706 1.25 24.69 5.89
N ASP A 707 1.81 23.64 5.28
CA ASP A 707 1.05 22.46 4.91
C ASP A 707 1.31 21.33 5.90
N ASN A 708 0.28 20.57 6.22
CA ASN A 708 0.35 19.35 7.00
C ASN A 708 -0.10 18.14 6.16
N GLU A 709 -0.06 16.93 6.71
CA GLU A 709 -0.49 15.72 6.01
C GLU A 709 -1.96 15.81 5.52
N LYS A 710 -2.86 16.44 6.29
CA LYS A 710 -4.25 16.63 5.89
C LYS A 710 -4.40 17.54 4.66
N SER A 711 -3.84 18.74 4.68
CA SER A 711 -3.90 19.66 3.53
C SER A 711 -3.17 19.11 2.33
N THR A 712 -2.06 18.39 2.56
CA THR A 712 -1.29 17.70 1.52
C THR A 712 -2.10 16.62 0.81
N ARG A 713 -2.81 15.76 1.57
CA ARG A 713 -3.70 14.74 1.02
C ARG A 713 -4.80 15.38 0.16
N ILE A 714 -5.43 16.44 0.68
CA ILE A 714 -6.49 17.19 -0.04
C ILE A 714 -5.94 17.79 -1.34
N LYS A 715 -4.77 18.41 -1.31
CA LYS A 715 -4.09 18.97 -2.50
C LYS A 715 -3.76 17.87 -3.52
N ALA A 716 -3.23 16.74 -3.08
CA ALA A 716 -2.89 15.62 -3.96
C ALA A 716 -4.12 15.05 -4.67
N ILE A 717 -5.24 14.93 -3.95
CA ILE A 717 -6.54 14.52 -4.51
C ILE A 717 -7.04 15.57 -5.49
N TRP A 718 -7.03 16.86 -5.14
CA TRP A 718 -7.46 17.94 -6.04
C TRP A 718 -6.66 17.94 -7.35
N VAL A 719 -5.34 17.79 -7.30
CA VAL A 719 -4.50 17.70 -8.50
C VAL A 719 -4.90 16.51 -9.36
N SER A 720 -5.14 15.35 -8.74
CA SER A 720 -5.49 14.11 -9.43
C SER A 720 -6.90 14.18 -10.06
N VAL A 721 -7.89 14.65 -9.30
CA VAL A 721 -9.29 14.83 -9.74
C VAL A 721 -9.39 15.88 -10.85
N SER A 722 -8.54 16.91 -10.81
CA SER A 722 -8.48 17.98 -11.82
C SER A 722 -7.69 17.59 -13.08
N ARG A 723 -7.16 16.35 -13.14
CA ARG A 723 -6.41 15.80 -14.28
C ARG A 723 -5.13 16.58 -14.65
N PHE A 724 -4.49 17.22 -13.67
CA PHE A 724 -3.22 17.91 -13.93
C PHE A 724 -2.07 16.93 -14.19
N ALA A 725 -1.04 17.36 -14.91
CA ALA A 725 0.12 16.54 -15.28
C ALA A 725 0.85 15.95 -14.07
N GLY A 726 0.90 16.70 -12.96
CA GLY A 726 1.63 16.28 -11.78
C GLY A 726 1.71 17.31 -10.66
N ILE A 727 2.56 17.00 -9.69
CA ILE A 727 2.84 17.83 -8.52
C ILE A 727 4.32 18.19 -8.52
N SER A 728 4.64 19.43 -8.17
CA SER A 728 6.00 19.84 -7.81
C SER A 728 6.02 20.25 -6.34
N ILE A 729 7.10 19.93 -5.64
CA ILE A 729 7.25 20.22 -4.21
C ILE A 729 8.56 20.95 -4.05
N LYS A 730 8.50 22.17 -3.54
CA LYS A 730 9.64 23.03 -3.28
C LYS A 730 10.15 22.91 -1.85
N ASN A 731 11.46 23.11 -1.68
CA ASN A 731 12.16 23.09 -0.39
C ASN A 731 12.05 21.74 0.32
N ILE A 732 12.18 20.63 -0.42
CA ILE A 732 12.07 19.28 0.15
C ILE A 732 13.15 19.00 1.20
N GLU A 733 14.27 19.73 1.18
CA GLU A 733 15.28 19.69 2.23
C GLU A 733 14.78 20.19 3.60
N MET A 734 13.62 20.85 3.64
CA MET A 734 12.96 21.33 4.86
C MET A 734 11.80 20.42 5.32
N ASP A 735 11.60 19.28 4.65
CA ASP A 735 10.53 18.31 4.95
C ASP A 735 10.96 17.28 6.01
N ASN A 736 11.57 17.73 7.12
CA ASN A 736 12.01 16.85 8.20
C ASN A 736 12.88 15.66 7.71
N THR A 737 13.92 15.91 6.90
CA THR A 737 14.70 14.87 6.20
C THR A 737 15.33 13.81 7.12
N GLU A 738 15.63 14.17 8.37
CA GLU A 738 16.22 13.27 9.37
C GLU A 738 15.16 12.59 10.27
N GLY A 739 13.87 12.89 10.11
CA GLY A 739 12.81 12.29 10.92
C GLY A 739 12.91 12.63 12.41
N THR A 740 13.30 13.86 12.76
CA THR A 740 13.54 14.29 14.15
C THR A 740 12.26 14.67 14.87
N CYS A 741 11.35 15.38 14.19
CA CYS A 741 10.03 15.71 14.73
C CYS A 741 8.95 15.67 13.64
N PRO A 742 7.95 14.77 13.75
CA PRO A 742 7.83 13.72 14.76
C PRO A 742 8.91 12.65 14.56
N SER A 743 9.36 12.02 15.66
CA SER A 743 10.43 11.03 15.61
C SER A 743 10.09 9.89 14.65
N MET A 744 11.06 9.48 13.82
CA MET A 744 10.91 8.40 12.84
C MET A 744 9.88 8.66 11.72
N ASN A 745 9.57 9.93 11.44
CA ASN A 745 8.69 10.31 10.32
C ASN A 745 9.39 11.28 9.34
N PRO A 746 10.40 10.80 8.57
CA PRO A 746 11.06 11.64 7.58
C PRO A 746 10.14 11.91 6.38
N PHE A 747 10.29 13.10 5.76
CA PHE A 747 9.55 13.49 4.55
C PHE A 747 8.00 13.40 4.64
N PRO A 748 7.35 13.88 5.72
CA PRO A 748 5.92 13.68 5.92
C PRO A 748 5.05 14.26 4.80
N ILE A 749 5.42 15.42 4.24
CA ILE A 749 4.66 16.06 3.15
C ILE A 749 4.85 15.27 1.84
N LEU A 750 6.11 14.99 1.49
CA LEU A 750 6.43 14.25 0.27
C LEU A 750 5.88 12.82 0.28
N LYS A 751 5.96 12.12 1.41
CA LYS A 751 5.36 10.80 1.63
C LYS A 751 3.85 10.84 1.37
N THR A 752 3.15 11.81 1.98
CA THR A 752 1.70 11.95 1.81
C THR A 752 1.32 12.19 0.35
N PHE A 753 2.07 13.02 -0.39
CA PHE A 753 1.87 13.22 -1.82
C PHE A 753 2.07 11.93 -2.63
N SER A 754 3.12 11.15 -2.33
CA SER A 754 3.41 9.88 -3.00
C SER A 754 2.30 8.83 -2.79
N GLU A 755 1.83 8.71 -1.55
CA GLU A 755 0.78 7.77 -1.16
C GLU A 755 -0.59 8.17 -1.71
N THR A 756 -0.85 9.47 -1.90
CA THR A 756 -2.19 9.95 -2.29
C THR A 756 -2.34 10.21 -3.79
N GLN A 757 -1.32 10.71 -4.47
CA GLN A 757 -1.47 11.14 -5.87
C GLN A 757 -1.78 9.96 -6.79
N ILE A 758 -2.66 10.23 -7.76
CA ILE A 758 -3.09 9.30 -8.79
C ILE A 758 -2.67 9.81 -10.18
N CYS A 759 -2.27 8.87 -11.05
CA CYS A 759 -1.67 9.20 -12.34
C CYS A 759 -2.70 9.20 -13.46
N ASN A 760 -2.63 10.24 -14.31
CA ASN A 760 -3.58 10.41 -15.40
C ASN A 760 -3.22 9.59 -16.65
N LYS A 761 -1.92 9.45 -16.95
CA LYS A 761 -1.43 8.80 -18.17
C LYS A 761 -1.57 7.29 -18.10
N CYS A 762 -2.21 6.74 -19.14
CA CYS A 762 -2.22 5.31 -19.42
C CYS A 762 -0.92 4.92 -20.12
N LYS A 763 -0.22 3.88 -19.66
CA LYS A 763 0.93 3.34 -20.40
C LYS A 763 0.44 2.70 -21.70
N VAL A 764 1.06 3.08 -22.82
CA VAL A 764 0.84 2.45 -24.12
C VAL A 764 1.94 1.40 -24.29
N ASP A 765 1.65 0.13 -24.01
CA ASP A 765 2.54 -0.96 -24.40
C ASP A 765 2.45 -1.16 -25.91
N LEU A 766 3.53 -0.82 -26.62
CA LEU A 766 3.63 -0.87 -28.09
C LEU A 766 3.69 -2.29 -28.67
N SER A 767 3.71 -3.34 -27.83
CA SER A 767 3.90 -4.73 -28.29
C SER A 767 2.66 -5.62 -28.21
N ASN A 768 1.60 -5.24 -27.50
CA ASN A 768 0.31 -5.92 -27.49
C ASN A 768 -0.76 -4.91 -27.08
N SER A 769 -1.89 -4.86 -27.77
CA SER A 769 -3.03 -4.00 -27.43
C SER A 769 -3.76 -4.43 -26.15
N LYS A 770 -3.02 -4.61 -25.05
CA LYS A 770 -3.47 -4.91 -23.69
C LYS A 770 -2.70 -4.00 -22.73
N ALA A 771 -3.42 -3.27 -21.89
CA ALA A 771 -2.81 -2.56 -20.77
C ALA A 771 -2.35 -3.59 -19.75
N THR A 772 -1.04 -3.71 -19.53
CA THR A 772 -0.45 -4.58 -18.52
C THR A 772 0.10 -3.78 -17.34
N LEU A 773 -0.07 -4.31 -16.13
CA LEU A 773 0.68 -3.88 -14.94
C LEU A 773 2.18 -4.03 -15.21
N TYR A 774 3.02 -3.24 -14.53
CA TYR A 774 4.41 -3.63 -14.29
C TYR A 774 4.39 -4.97 -13.56
N ASP A 775 4.51 -6.05 -14.34
CA ASP A 775 5.37 -7.24 -14.18
C ASP A 775 4.71 -8.46 -14.85
N SER A 776 4.66 -8.46 -16.18
CA SER A 776 4.33 -9.66 -16.94
C SER A 776 5.27 -9.80 -18.12
N MET A 777 6.50 -10.24 -17.86
CA MET A 777 7.28 -10.92 -18.89
C MET A 777 7.09 -12.43 -18.75
N LYS A 778 6.37 -12.94 -19.75
CA LYS A 778 6.46 -14.28 -20.37
C LYS A 778 6.20 -15.49 -19.49
N GLU A 779 4.98 -16.01 -19.63
CA GLU A 779 4.76 -17.44 -19.83
C GLU A 779 3.51 -17.62 -20.68
N PHE A 780 3.65 -18.32 -21.81
CA PHE A 780 2.75 -19.32 -22.39
C PHE A 780 3.27 -19.65 -23.80
N ASP A 781 4.16 -20.65 -23.87
CA ASP A 781 4.35 -21.42 -25.09
C ASP A 781 3.10 -22.32 -25.23
N VAL A 782 2.17 -21.91 -26.09
CA VAL A 782 1.13 -22.81 -26.58
C VAL A 782 1.74 -23.53 -27.77
N GLN A 783 2.02 -24.83 -27.61
CA GLN A 783 2.29 -25.71 -28.74
C GLN A 783 1.12 -25.59 -29.73
N ASN A 784 1.45 -25.20 -30.96
CA ASN A 784 0.53 -25.20 -32.08
C ASN A 784 0.15 -26.64 -32.41
N ASP A 785 -1.03 -27.08 -31.99
CA ASP A 785 -1.75 -28.14 -32.68
C ASP A 785 -2.63 -27.49 -33.77
N GLU A 786 -2.14 -27.56 -35.00
CA GLU A 786 -2.94 -27.29 -36.18
C GLU A 786 -3.99 -28.39 -36.34
N ASN A 787 -5.24 -28.09 -35.95
CA ASN A 787 -6.49 -28.48 -36.64
C ASN A 787 -7.68 -28.38 -35.68
N LEU A 788 -8.54 -27.37 -35.82
CA LEU A 788 -10.02 -27.50 -35.78
C LEU A 788 -10.69 -26.11 -35.83
N ASP A 789 -11.42 -25.90 -36.92
CA ASP A 789 -12.21 -24.72 -37.21
C ASP A 789 -13.52 -24.74 -36.39
N THR A 790 -13.41 -24.54 -35.07
CA THR A 790 -14.57 -24.33 -34.18
C THR A 790 -14.30 -23.28 -33.10
N ASN A 791 -15.19 -22.28 -33.04
CA ASN A 791 -15.54 -21.40 -31.92
C ASN A 791 -14.83 -20.04 -31.74
N LYS A 792 -15.32 -19.04 -32.51
CA LYS A 792 -15.24 -17.61 -32.14
C LYS A 792 -15.73 -17.30 -30.71
N THR A 793 -16.66 -18.11 -30.17
CA THR A 793 -17.21 -17.99 -28.82
C THR A 793 -16.24 -18.41 -27.70
N GLN A 794 -15.35 -19.39 -27.94
CA GLN A 794 -14.31 -19.78 -26.97
C GLN A 794 -13.23 -18.69 -26.83
N LYS A 795 -12.87 -18.00 -27.93
CA LYS A 795 -11.95 -16.85 -27.91
C LYS A 795 -12.48 -15.66 -27.10
N SER A 796 -13.77 -15.35 -27.22
CA SER A 796 -14.40 -14.20 -26.54
C SER A 796 -14.45 -14.29 -25.01
N CYS A 797 -14.55 -15.49 -24.43
CA CYS A 797 -14.66 -15.69 -22.98
C CYS A 797 -13.28 -15.81 -22.30
N ALA A 798 -12.28 -16.37 -23.00
CA ALA A 798 -10.95 -16.67 -22.45
C ALA A 798 -9.92 -15.53 -22.65
N GLU A 799 -10.14 -14.57 -23.56
CA GLU A 799 -9.14 -13.52 -23.89
C GLU A 799 -9.00 -12.37 -22.86
N LYS A 800 -9.66 -12.44 -21.69
CA LYS A 800 -9.66 -11.37 -20.67
C LYS A 800 -8.71 -11.58 -19.48
N TYR A 801 -7.77 -12.52 -19.53
CA TYR A 801 -6.71 -12.60 -18.51
C TYR A 801 -5.82 -11.35 -18.59
N GLY A 802 -5.76 -10.60 -17.48
CA GLY A 802 -4.96 -9.38 -17.33
C GLY A 802 -5.69 -8.05 -17.56
N LYS A 803 -6.99 -8.04 -17.88
CA LYS A 803 -7.79 -6.80 -18.05
C LYS A 803 -8.66 -6.54 -16.82
N LEU A 804 -8.69 -5.29 -16.34
CA LEU A 804 -9.57 -4.84 -15.26
C LEU A 804 -11.05 -5.04 -15.64
N LYS A 805 -11.82 -5.72 -14.80
CA LYS A 805 -13.24 -6.01 -15.05
C LYS A 805 -14.13 -4.82 -14.71
N THR A 806 -15.07 -4.49 -15.60
CA THR A 806 -16.19 -3.58 -15.30
C THR A 806 -17.49 -4.38 -15.26
N ILE A 807 -17.92 -4.77 -14.06
CA ILE A 807 -19.17 -5.49 -13.85
C ILE A 807 -20.28 -4.49 -13.57
N CYS A 808 -21.37 -4.53 -14.34
CA CYS A 808 -22.49 -3.62 -14.16
C CYS A 808 -23.60 -4.29 -13.37
N THR A 809 -24.15 -3.66 -12.34
CA THR A 809 -25.36 -4.15 -11.69
C THR A 809 -26.61 -3.55 -12.32
N TYR A 810 -27.65 -4.36 -12.49
CA TYR A 810 -28.96 -3.97 -12.96
C TYR A 810 -30.01 -4.41 -11.93
N ARG A 811 -30.53 -3.43 -11.19
CA ARG A 811 -31.63 -3.65 -10.25
C ARG A 811 -32.92 -3.89 -11.03
N LEU A 812 -33.69 -4.92 -10.69
CA LEU A 812 -34.96 -5.15 -11.37
C LEU A 812 -35.95 -4.01 -11.03
N PRO A 813 -36.55 -3.33 -12.02
CA PRO A 813 -37.37 -2.15 -11.78
C PRO A 813 -38.55 -2.44 -10.84
N LEU A 814 -38.97 -1.43 -10.07
CA LEU A 814 -40.16 -1.51 -9.23
C LEU A 814 -41.38 -1.03 -10.03
N LYS A 815 -42.57 -1.55 -9.71
CA LYS A 815 -43.83 -1.10 -10.31
C LYS A 815 -44.10 0.41 -10.14
N LYS A 816 -43.54 1.00 -9.07
CA LYS A 816 -43.66 2.44 -8.75
C LYS A 816 -42.62 3.33 -9.45
N ASP A 817 -41.66 2.75 -10.17
CA ASP A 817 -40.64 3.52 -10.87
C ASP A 817 -41.28 4.32 -12.00
N LYS A 818 -41.22 5.65 -11.93
CA LYS A 818 -41.84 6.53 -12.96
C LYS A 818 -41.19 6.35 -14.34
N PHE A 819 -39.89 6.06 -14.36
CA PHE A 819 -39.09 5.88 -15.57
C PHE A 819 -38.15 4.69 -15.38
N PRO A 820 -38.65 3.44 -15.51
CA PRO A 820 -37.84 2.25 -15.30
C PRO A 820 -36.85 2.06 -16.44
N LEU A 821 -35.61 1.69 -16.12
CA LEU A 821 -34.66 1.20 -17.12
C LEU A 821 -35.17 -0.15 -17.64
N VAL A 822 -35.47 -0.24 -18.93
CA VAL A 822 -35.90 -1.50 -19.57
C VAL A 822 -34.69 -2.25 -20.14
N PRO A 823 -34.70 -3.60 -20.18
CA PRO A 823 -33.59 -4.42 -20.68
C PRO A 823 -33.05 -4.00 -22.06
N ASP A 824 -33.93 -3.61 -22.98
CA ASP A 824 -33.58 -3.20 -24.35
C ASP A 824 -32.71 -1.94 -24.42
N LYS A 825 -32.65 -1.16 -23.34
CA LYS A 825 -31.84 0.07 -23.25
C LYS A 825 -30.49 -0.14 -22.55
N ILE A 826 -30.21 -1.35 -22.05
CA ILE A 826 -28.96 -1.65 -21.34
C ILE A 826 -27.78 -1.59 -22.33
N PRO A 827 -26.69 -0.85 -22.02
CA PRO A 827 -25.53 -0.74 -22.88
C PRO A 827 -24.59 -1.95 -22.71
N PHE A 828 -25.04 -3.14 -23.11
CA PHE A 828 -24.31 -4.40 -22.88
C PHE A 828 -22.83 -4.32 -23.28
N SER A 829 -22.48 -3.75 -24.43
CA SER A 829 -21.10 -3.64 -24.93
C SER A 829 -20.14 -2.82 -24.05
N LYS A 830 -20.66 -2.13 -23.03
CA LYS A 830 -19.88 -1.34 -22.07
C LYS A 830 -19.58 -2.09 -20.78
N CYS A 831 -20.27 -3.20 -20.53
CA CYS A 831 -20.07 -4.04 -19.36
C CYS A 831 -19.30 -5.30 -19.78
N ASP A 832 -18.34 -5.73 -18.97
CA ASP A 832 -17.73 -7.04 -19.17
C ASP A 832 -18.70 -8.15 -18.82
N GLU A 833 -19.55 -7.90 -17.81
CA GLU A 833 -20.54 -8.80 -17.24
C GLU A 833 -21.70 -7.97 -16.65
N LEU A 834 -22.92 -8.52 -16.65
CA LEU A 834 -24.11 -7.89 -16.06
C LEU A 834 -24.61 -8.71 -14.86
N LEU A 835 -24.68 -8.11 -13.68
CA LEU A 835 -25.26 -8.70 -12.47
C LEU A 835 -26.69 -8.21 -12.28
N ILE A 836 -27.67 -9.11 -12.21
CA ILE A 836 -29.04 -8.78 -11.82
C ILE A 836 -29.22 -8.96 -10.31
N ASP A 837 -29.77 -7.96 -9.66
CA ASP A 837 -30.09 -7.99 -8.22
C ASP A 837 -31.59 -8.31 -8.00
N ASP A 838 -32.00 -8.55 -6.76
CA ASP A 838 -33.38 -8.88 -6.30
C ASP A 838 -33.78 -10.38 -6.30
N ILE A 839 -32.84 -11.32 -6.21
CA ILE A 839 -33.15 -12.74 -5.94
C ILE A 839 -32.79 -13.08 -4.49
N LEU A 840 -33.78 -13.56 -3.74
CA LEU A 840 -33.63 -13.89 -2.33
C LEU A 840 -33.60 -15.40 -2.13
N ILE A 841 -32.63 -15.87 -1.34
CA ILE A 841 -32.63 -17.22 -0.78
C ILE A 841 -33.39 -17.16 0.56
N LEU A 842 -34.42 -17.99 0.69
CA LEU A 842 -35.22 -18.11 1.91
C LEU A 842 -34.72 -19.25 2.82
N PRO A 843 -35.10 -19.27 4.13
CA PRO A 843 -34.69 -20.31 5.08
C PRO A 843 -34.83 -21.77 4.63
N HIS A 844 -35.80 -22.08 3.76
CA HIS A 844 -36.05 -23.44 3.26
C HIS A 844 -35.31 -23.77 1.96
N GLY A 845 -34.41 -22.90 1.50
CA GLY A 845 -33.67 -23.05 0.24
C GLY A 845 -34.46 -22.67 -1.01
N ASN A 846 -35.68 -22.14 -0.86
CA ASN A 846 -36.48 -21.64 -1.98
C ASN A 846 -35.95 -20.29 -2.46
N LEU A 847 -36.01 -20.09 -3.77
CA LEU A 847 -35.58 -18.86 -4.43
C LEU A 847 -36.81 -18.05 -4.88
N THR A 848 -36.80 -16.76 -4.59
CA THR A 848 -37.91 -15.87 -4.98
C THR A 848 -37.39 -14.52 -5.44
N PHE A 849 -38.05 -13.95 -6.45
CA PHE A 849 -37.89 -12.54 -6.77
C PHE A 849 -38.68 -11.69 -5.78
N ARG A 850 -38.24 -10.45 -5.57
CA ARG A 850 -38.94 -9.46 -4.74
C ARG A 850 -40.45 -9.34 -5.07
N ASP A 851 -40.82 -9.36 -6.34
CA ASP A 851 -42.19 -9.22 -6.82
C ASP A 851 -42.39 -9.83 -8.23
N ASP A 852 -43.65 -10.00 -8.65
CA ASP A 852 -44.01 -10.56 -9.97
C ASP A 852 -43.49 -9.70 -11.15
N TYR A 853 -43.31 -8.40 -10.93
CA TYR A 853 -42.84 -7.48 -11.96
C TYR A 853 -41.33 -7.66 -12.21
N ALA A 854 -40.55 -7.89 -11.15
CA ALA A 854 -39.17 -8.31 -11.21
C ALA A 854 -39.03 -9.67 -11.93
N LYS A 855 -39.86 -10.67 -11.56
CA LYS A 855 -39.90 -11.98 -12.23
C LYS A 855 -40.18 -11.87 -13.74
N SER A 856 -41.19 -11.07 -14.12
CA SER A 856 -41.52 -10.81 -15.52
C SER A 856 -40.37 -10.11 -16.27
N THR A 857 -39.67 -9.19 -15.60
CA THR A 857 -38.55 -8.46 -16.22
C THR A 857 -37.32 -9.36 -16.39
N ALA A 858 -37.02 -10.20 -15.41
CA ALA A 858 -35.97 -11.22 -15.50
C ALA A 858 -36.24 -12.20 -16.65
N SER A 859 -37.49 -12.66 -16.79
CA SER A 859 -37.91 -13.51 -17.92
C SER A 859 -37.71 -12.83 -19.28
N ARG A 860 -38.03 -11.52 -19.37
CA ARG A 860 -37.80 -10.73 -20.59
C ARG A 860 -36.31 -10.59 -20.90
N LEU A 861 -35.48 -10.33 -19.88
CA LEU A 861 -34.03 -10.24 -20.03
C LEU A 861 -33.43 -11.58 -20.50
N GLY A 862 -33.83 -12.71 -19.91
CA GLY A 862 -33.38 -14.04 -20.32
C GLY A 862 -33.66 -14.34 -21.79
N ARG A 863 -34.85 -13.94 -22.30
CA ARG A 863 -35.19 -14.01 -23.73
C ARG A 863 -34.34 -13.07 -24.59
N LEU A 864 -34.07 -11.86 -24.11
CA LEU A 864 -33.22 -10.90 -24.83
C LEU A 864 -31.79 -11.45 -24.98
N MET A 865 -31.25 -12.12 -23.95
CA MET A 865 -29.91 -12.69 -23.96
C MET A 865 -29.71 -13.82 -24.98
N THR A 866 -30.77 -14.42 -25.50
CA THR A 866 -30.66 -15.36 -26.64
C THR A 866 -30.26 -14.67 -27.95
N ARG A 867 -30.40 -13.34 -28.02
CA ARG A 867 -30.13 -12.52 -29.21
C ARG A 867 -28.95 -11.56 -29.04
N VAL A 868 -28.46 -11.38 -27.81
CA VAL A 868 -27.34 -10.48 -27.50
C VAL A 868 -26.10 -11.33 -27.26
N GLU A 869 -25.18 -11.32 -28.22
CA GLU A 869 -23.91 -12.04 -28.11
C GLU A 869 -22.85 -11.20 -27.37
N GLY A 870 -22.03 -11.86 -26.55
CA GLY A 870 -20.76 -11.31 -26.02
C GLY A 870 -20.77 -10.75 -24.59
N VAL A 871 -21.90 -10.73 -23.88
CA VAL A 871 -21.97 -10.25 -22.47
C VAL A 871 -22.73 -11.23 -21.58
N PRO A 872 -22.06 -11.86 -20.59
CA PRO A 872 -22.73 -12.79 -19.70
C PRO A 872 -23.61 -12.05 -18.68
N VAL A 873 -24.80 -12.60 -18.43
CA VAL A 873 -25.74 -12.13 -17.40
C VAL A 873 -25.78 -13.11 -16.25
N ARG A 874 -25.67 -12.61 -15.01
CA ARG A 874 -25.60 -13.41 -13.79
C ARG A 874 -26.52 -12.89 -12.73
N ALA A 875 -26.91 -13.74 -11.80
CA ALA A 875 -27.78 -13.39 -10.70
C ALA A 875 -27.01 -13.17 -9.39
N VAL A 876 -27.38 -12.12 -8.67
CA VAL A 876 -27.01 -11.94 -7.26
C VAL A 876 -28.06 -12.66 -6.41
N PHE A 877 -27.62 -13.66 -5.66
CA PHE A 877 -28.44 -14.37 -4.70
C PHE A 877 -28.13 -13.84 -3.30
N THR A 878 -29.09 -13.16 -2.70
CA THR A 878 -28.95 -12.60 -1.35
C THR A 878 -29.54 -13.57 -0.33
N CYS A 879 -28.73 -13.97 0.67
CA CYS A 879 -29.24 -14.75 1.79
C CYS A 879 -30.13 -13.88 2.68
N PHE A 880 -31.44 -14.10 2.63
CA PHE A 880 -32.42 -13.36 3.42
C PHE A 880 -32.97 -14.23 4.54
N MET A 881 -32.11 -14.53 5.52
CA MET A 881 -32.47 -15.37 6.66
C MET A 881 -31.57 -15.13 7.87
N PRO A 882 -32.05 -15.44 9.09
CA PRO A 882 -31.21 -15.46 10.29
C PRO A 882 -30.06 -16.47 10.15
N LYS A 883 -28.96 -16.22 10.87
CA LYS A 883 -27.77 -17.09 10.88
C LYS A 883 -28.11 -18.57 11.14
N ILE A 884 -28.93 -18.86 12.16
CA ILE A 884 -29.32 -20.24 12.52
C ILE A 884 -29.98 -20.96 11.34
N SER A 885 -30.90 -20.29 10.63
CA SER A 885 -31.57 -20.88 9.48
C SER A 885 -30.61 -21.15 8.32
N PHE A 886 -29.61 -20.29 8.13
CA PHE A 886 -28.59 -20.51 7.11
C PHE A 886 -27.69 -21.70 7.47
N ASP A 887 -27.34 -21.88 8.75
CA ASP A 887 -26.56 -23.03 9.23
C ASP A 887 -27.26 -24.34 8.86
N THR A 888 -28.56 -24.43 9.18
CA THR A 888 -29.39 -25.60 8.86
C THR A 888 -29.50 -25.82 7.37
N LEU A 889 -29.56 -24.75 6.57
CA LEU A 889 -29.61 -24.87 5.12
C LEU A 889 -28.29 -25.39 4.54
N LEU A 890 -27.17 -25.04 5.15
CA LEU A 890 -25.84 -25.55 4.77
C LEU A 890 -25.62 -27.02 5.14
N ASP A 891 -26.47 -27.61 5.99
CA ASP A 891 -26.48 -29.06 6.25
C ASP A 891 -27.07 -29.87 5.07
N GLU A 892 -27.84 -29.23 4.18
CA GLU A 892 -28.37 -29.84 2.95
C GLU A 892 -27.86 -29.12 1.67
N PRO A 893 -26.54 -29.04 1.44
CA PRO A 893 -25.99 -28.16 0.41
C PRO A 893 -26.36 -28.63 -1.02
N GLU A 894 -26.69 -29.92 -1.21
CA GLU A 894 -27.10 -30.48 -2.50
C GLU A 894 -28.44 -29.92 -2.97
N LYS A 895 -29.39 -29.80 -2.04
CA LYS A 895 -30.74 -29.30 -2.33
C LYS A 895 -30.67 -27.85 -2.75
N LEU A 896 -29.93 -27.03 -2.01
CA LEU A 896 -29.72 -25.62 -2.34
C LEU A 896 -29.02 -25.48 -3.70
N THR A 897 -27.99 -26.29 -3.97
CA THR A 897 -27.27 -26.30 -5.25
C THR A 897 -28.19 -26.63 -6.43
N LYS A 898 -29.02 -27.68 -6.30
CA LYS A 898 -30.01 -28.06 -7.32
C LYS A 898 -31.02 -26.94 -7.58
N THR A 899 -31.53 -26.28 -6.53
CA THR A 899 -32.46 -25.16 -6.66
C THR A 899 -31.82 -23.98 -7.39
N ILE A 900 -30.58 -23.62 -7.05
CA ILE A 900 -29.82 -22.55 -7.73
C ILE A 900 -29.62 -22.88 -9.20
N ILE A 901 -29.16 -24.08 -9.54
CA ILE A 901 -28.93 -24.49 -10.93
C ILE A 901 -30.23 -24.49 -11.74
N SER A 902 -31.33 -24.99 -11.16
CA SER A 902 -32.64 -24.95 -11.82
C SER A 902 -33.07 -23.52 -12.14
N HIS A 903 -32.84 -22.59 -11.21
CA HIS A 903 -33.18 -21.18 -11.41
C HIS A 903 -32.30 -20.52 -12.48
N LEU A 904 -30.99 -20.80 -12.49
CA LEU A 904 -30.10 -20.30 -13.54
C LEU A 904 -30.56 -20.76 -14.94
N LYS A 905 -30.99 -22.02 -15.07
CA LYS A 905 -31.55 -22.56 -16.32
C LYS A 905 -32.87 -21.91 -16.72
N GLU A 906 -33.81 -21.77 -15.77
CA GLU A 906 -35.13 -21.17 -16.02
C GLU A 906 -35.04 -19.76 -16.61
N TYR A 907 -34.10 -18.95 -16.12
CA TYR A 907 -33.93 -17.55 -16.51
C TYR A 907 -32.78 -17.30 -17.50
N ASN A 908 -32.14 -18.35 -18.02
CA ASN A 908 -31.00 -18.27 -18.96
C ASN A 908 -29.83 -17.43 -18.43
N LEU A 909 -29.45 -17.66 -17.16
CA LEU A 909 -28.38 -16.97 -16.45
C LEU A 909 -27.08 -17.78 -16.51
N GLN A 910 -25.95 -17.10 -16.67
CA GLN A 910 -24.65 -17.65 -17.04
C GLN A 910 -23.66 -17.63 -15.86
N GLY A 911 -24.17 -17.74 -14.63
CA GLY A 911 -23.38 -17.71 -13.41
C GLY A 911 -24.06 -16.93 -12.29
N LEU A 912 -23.37 -16.75 -11.17
CA LEU A 912 -23.95 -16.15 -9.97
C LEU A 912 -22.95 -15.43 -9.06
N GLU A 913 -23.49 -14.53 -8.24
CA GLU A 913 -22.83 -13.94 -7.08
C GLU A 913 -23.62 -14.30 -5.81
N LEU A 914 -22.93 -14.75 -4.75
CA LEU A 914 -23.54 -14.98 -3.44
C LEU A 914 -23.30 -13.80 -2.51
N ARG A 915 -24.39 -13.22 -1.98
CA ARG A 915 -24.37 -12.15 -0.98
C ARG A 915 -24.96 -12.67 0.33
N CYS A 916 -24.11 -13.33 1.12
CA CYS A 916 -24.52 -14.03 2.34
C CYS A 916 -23.78 -13.58 3.61
N HIS A 917 -22.96 -12.52 3.53
CA HIS A 917 -22.13 -12.05 4.64
C HIS A 917 -22.91 -11.70 5.92
N ASN A 918 -24.17 -11.29 5.82
CA ASN A 918 -25.03 -11.02 6.98
C ASN A 918 -25.54 -12.29 7.69
N SER A 919 -25.57 -13.42 6.98
CA SER A 919 -26.07 -14.70 7.48
C SER A 919 -24.95 -15.66 7.90
N ILE A 920 -23.68 -15.35 7.63
CA ILE A 920 -22.52 -16.19 7.96
C ILE A 920 -22.05 -15.96 9.41
N SER A 921 -21.57 -17.03 10.04
CA SER A 921 -20.86 -17.04 11.32
C SER A 921 -19.55 -17.84 11.23
N LYS A 922 -18.67 -17.68 12.21
CA LYS A 922 -17.39 -18.41 12.30
C LYS A 922 -17.57 -19.94 12.24
N THR A 923 -18.63 -20.46 12.86
CA THR A 923 -18.95 -21.89 12.92
C THR A 923 -19.37 -22.49 11.57
N MET A 924 -19.80 -21.66 10.61
CA MET A 924 -20.25 -22.11 9.29
C MET A 924 -19.13 -22.18 8.26
N LYS A 925 -17.91 -21.73 8.59
CA LYS A 925 -16.81 -21.55 7.64
C LYS A 925 -16.62 -22.78 6.75
N THR A 926 -16.50 -23.97 7.34
CA THR A 926 -16.29 -25.24 6.62
C THR A 926 -17.50 -25.61 5.77
N LYS A 927 -18.71 -25.61 6.36
CA LYS A 927 -19.96 -25.95 5.63
C LYS A 927 -20.22 -25.03 4.44
N TYR A 928 -19.97 -23.72 4.63
CA TYR A 928 -20.09 -22.74 3.56
C TYR A 928 -19.05 -22.98 2.47
N GLY A 929 -17.81 -23.31 2.84
CA GLY A 929 -16.77 -23.72 1.90
C GLY A 929 -17.19 -24.93 1.05
N GLU A 930 -17.60 -26.02 1.69
CA GLU A 930 -18.08 -27.24 1.02
C GLU A 930 -19.25 -26.96 0.08
N PHE A 931 -20.19 -26.12 0.51
CA PHE A 931 -21.29 -25.66 -0.34
C PHE A 931 -20.79 -24.93 -1.60
N ILE A 932 -19.83 -24.02 -1.47
CA ILE A 932 -19.27 -23.28 -2.61
C ILE A 932 -18.55 -24.21 -3.59
N GLU A 933 -17.75 -25.14 -3.10
CA GLU A 933 -17.04 -26.10 -3.95
C GLU A 933 -17.99 -27.02 -4.70
N MET A 934 -19.02 -27.54 -4.00
CA MET A 934 -20.03 -28.37 -4.65
C MET A 934 -20.83 -27.59 -5.69
N LEU A 935 -21.22 -26.35 -5.37
CA LEU A 935 -21.89 -25.46 -6.32
C LEU A 935 -21.01 -25.24 -7.56
N ARG A 936 -19.70 -25.02 -7.37
CA ARG A 936 -18.72 -24.88 -8.45
C ARG A 936 -18.63 -26.12 -9.32
N LYS A 937 -18.49 -27.29 -8.71
CA LYS A 937 -18.43 -28.57 -9.42
C LYS A 937 -19.68 -28.79 -10.27
N ASN A 938 -20.86 -28.63 -9.68
CA ASN A 938 -22.12 -28.87 -10.38
C ASN A 938 -22.38 -27.85 -11.49
N ILE A 939 -21.99 -26.58 -11.30
CA ILE A 939 -22.08 -25.57 -12.37
C ILE A 939 -21.13 -25.90 -13.52
N ILE A 940 -19.89 -26.32 -13.23
CA ILE A 940 -18.94 -26.75 -14.27
C ILE A 940 -19.50 -27.95 -15.04
N GLU A 941 -20.14 -28.88 -14.35
CA GLU A 941 -20.70 -30.09 -14.95
C GLU A 941 -21.94 -29.83 -15.82
N GLU A 942 -22.84 -28.97 -15.36
CA GLU A 942 -24.11 -28.66 -16.04
C GLU A 942 -23.93 -27.69 -17.21
N PHE A 943 -22.93 -26.80 -17.14
CA PHE A 943 -22.65 -25.78 -18.16
C PHE A 943 -21.36 -26.07 -18.94
N LYS A 944 -21.05 -27.36 -19.20
CA LYS A 944 -19.82 -27.80 -19.90
C LYS A 944 -19.64 -27.17 -21.29
N SER A 945 -20.72 -26.89 -22.02
CA SER A 945 -20.63 -26.38 -23.39
C SER A 945 -20.29 -24.88 -23.51
N ASN A 946 -20.42 -24.10 -22.42
CA ASN A 946 -20.20 -22.66 -22.46
C ASN A 946 -19.27 -22.19 -21.31
N PRO A 947 -18.01 -21.82 -21.58
CA PRO A 947 -17.09 -21.36 -20.55
C PRO A 947 -17.54 -20.05 -19.88
N CYS A 948 -18.34 -19.21 -20.56
CA CYS A 948 -18.92 -17.99 -19.98
C CYS A 948 -20.04 -18.28 -18.94
N SER A 949 -20.54 -19.52 -18.84
CA SER A 949 -21.66 -19.91 -17.98
C SER A 949 -21.26 -20.50 -16.62
N ARG A 950 -19.97 -20.50 -16.27
CA ARG A 950 -19.44 -21.24 -15.11
C ARG A 950 -18.96 -20.36 -13.95
N VAL A 951 -19.23 -19.07 -14.00
CA VAL A 951 -18.58 -18.10 -13.12
C VAL A 951 -19.32 -17.97 -11.79
N ILE A 952 -18.54 -17.99 -10.72
CA ILE A 952 -19.02 -17.85 -9.35
C ILE A 952 -18.22 -16.76 -8.65
N SER A 953 -18.93 -15.83 -8.02
CA SER A 953 -18.35 -14.82 -7.13
C SER A 953 -19.03 -14.79 -5.77
N VAL A 954 -18.34 -14.21 -4.79
CA VAL A 954 -18.85 -13.97 -3.44
C VAL A 954 -18.70 -12.49 -3.11
N SER A 955 -19.71 -11.94 -2.47
CA SER A 955 -19.72 -10.57 -1.99
C SER A 955 -19.29 -10.51 -0.51
N LEU A 956 -18.16 -9.85 -0.25
CA LEU A 956 -17.55 -9.69 1.08
C LEU A 956 -17.87 -8.30 1.65
N PRO A 957 -18.10 -8.15 2.96
CA PRO A 957 -18.41 -6.85 3.55
C PRO A 957 -17.18 -5.94 3.53
N SER A 958 -17.36 -4.65 3.19
CA SER A 958 -16.28 -3.65 3.13
C SER A 958 -15.73 -3.21 4.50
N TRP A 959 -16.24 -3.78 5.59
CA TRP A 959 -15.80 -3.55 6.98
C TRP A 959 -15.30 -4.84 7.64
N GLY A 960 -15.18 -5.93 6.88
CA GLY A 960 -14.77 -7.22 7.41
C GLY A 960 -13.26 -7.33 7.55
N GLU A 961 -12.70 -6.95 8.70
CA GLU A 961 -11.29 -7.25 9.04
C GLU A 961 -11.03 -8.75 9.35
N ASN A 962 -12.10 -9.56 9.38
CA ASN A 962 -12.10 -10.95 9.83
C ASN A 962 -12.37 -11.96 8.69
N VAL A 963 -12.02 -11.64 7.44
CA VAL A 963 -12.31 -12.54 6.29
C VAL A 963 -11.80 -13.97 6.51
N PRO A 964 -10.56 -14.22 6.98
CA PRO A 964 -10.09 -15.55 7.35
C PRO A 964 -10.92 -16.31 8.39
N GLN A 965 -11.60 -15.60 9.28
CA GLN A 965 -12.38 -16.22 10.36
C GLN A 965 -13.76 -16.67 9.90
N LEU A 966 -14.30 -16.05 8.85
CA LEU A 966 -15.64 -16.32 8.33
C LEU A 966 -15.62 -17.16 7.05
N TYR A 967 -14.53 -17.09 6.28
CA TYR A 967 -14.42 -17.71 4.98
C TYR A 967 -13.13 -18.53 4.85
N ASP A 968 -13.19 -19.55 4.01
CA ASP A 968 -12.01 -20.28 3.56
C ASP A 968 -11.33 -19.49 2.43
N VAL A 969 -10.11 -19.00 2.70
CA VAL A 969 -9.34 -18.15 1.79
C VAL A 969 -9.00 -18.90 0.49
N ASN A 970 -8.72 -20.19 0.56
CA ASN A 970 -8.37 -21.03 -0.60
C ASN A 970 -9.57 -21.12 -1.54
N ILE A 971 -10.75 -21.37 -0.96
CA ILE A 971 -12.01 -21.42 -1.71
C ILE A 971 -12.31 -20.06 -2.33
N LEU A 972 -12.15 -18.97 -1.57
CA LEU A 972 -12.32 -17.61 -2.10
C LEU A 972 -11.33 -17.31 -3.25
N ASN A 973 -10.07 -17.72 -3.10
CA ASN A 973 -9.04 -17.60 -4.12
C ASN A 973 -9.28 -18.53 -5.31
N ASN A 974 -10.11 -19.58 -5.19
CA ASN A 974 -10.52 -20.44 -6.30
C ASN A 974 -11.74 -19.91 -7.05
N LEU A 975 -12.43 -18.88 -6.54
CA LEU A 975 -13.51 -18.19 -7.24
C LEU A 975 -12.99 -17.34 -8.41
N ASP A 976 -13.91 -16.89 -9.26
CA ASP A 976 -13.59 -16.09 -10.43
C ASP A 976 -13.30 -14.62 -10.08
N TYR A 977 -13.96 -14.09 -9.05
CA TYR A 977 -13.68 -12.82 -8.38
C TYR A 977 -14.46 -12.71 -7.06
N LEU A 978 -14.10 -11.70 -6.26
CA LEU A 978 -14.73 -11.30 -5.01
C LEU A 978 -15.21 -9.86 -5.16
N SER A 979 -16.43 -9.53 -4.75
CA SER A 979 -16.91 -8.14 -4.74
C SER A 979 -16.92 -7.59 -3.32
N LEU A 980 -16.45 -6.35 -3.12
CA LEU A 980 -16.53 -5.70 -1.81
C LEU A 980 -17.86 -4.96 -1.67
N ASP A 981 -18.79 -5.51 -0.90
CA ASP A 981 -20.06 -4.88 -0.61
C ASP A 981 -19.90 -3.72 0.38
N VAL A 982 -20.16 -2.51 -0.10
CA VAL A 982 -20.11 -1.29 0.71
C VAL A 982 -21.49 -1.10 1.31
N ASN A 983 -21.63 -1.19 2.64
CA ASN A 983 -22.94 -1.25 3.28
C ASN A 983 -23.80 -0.06 2.85
N ASN A 984 -25.08 -0.30 2.59
CA ASN A 984 -26.01 0.80 2.34
C ASN A 984 -26.25 1.67 3.58
N GLU A 985 -25.95 1.16 4.78
CA GLU A 985 -26.10 1.88 6.05
C GLU A 985 -24.82 2.57 6.54
N ILE A 986 -23.63 2.21 6.04
CA ILE A 986 -22.35 2.75 6.52
C ILE A 986 -21.38 2.97 5.34
N SER A 987 -20.88 4.20 5.23
CA SER A 987 -19.96 4.79 4.23
C SER A 987 -20.62 5.39 2.97
N SER A 988 -21.29 6.53 3.15
CA SER A 988 -20.64 7.80 2.82
C SER A 988 -20.03 8.23 4.15
N MET A 989 -18.74 8.58 4.26
CA MET A 989 -18.25 9.94 4.02
C MET A 989 -19.07 11.05 4.70
N MET A 990 -19.89 10.67 5.67
CA MET A 990 -20.78 11.49 6.47
C MET A 990 -20.88 10.86 7.86
N ARG A 991 -19.85 11.08 8.67
CA ARG A 991 -20.14 11.65 9.99
C ARG A 991 -20.46 13.13 9.80
N SER A 992 -21.46 13.61 10.53
CA SER A 992 -21.75 15.04 10.68
C SER A 992 -20.52 15.76 11.25
N GLU A 993 -20.43 17.06 10.97
CA GLU A 993 -19.40 18.01 11.44
C GLU A 993 -19.29 18.16 12.98
N SER A 994 -19.85 17.25 13.78
CA SER A 994 -19.90 17.33 15.24
C SER A 994 -18.90 16.44 15.98
N ASP A 995 -18.17 15.56 15.29
CA ASP A 995 -17.17 14.67 15.92
C ASP A 995 -15.79 14.90 15.28
N GLU A 996 -15.03 15.89 15.76
CA GLU A 996 -13.65 16.17 15.30
C GLU A 996 -12.62 15.07 15.65
N ASP A 997 -13.01 14.00 16.37
CA ASP A 997 -12.06 13.07 17.02
C ASP A 997 -12.08 11.59 16.58
N LYS A 998 -12.70 11.21 15.44
CA LYS A 998 -12.70 9.78 15.03
C LYS A 998 -12.39 9.55 13.53
N LYS A 999 -11.13 9.14 13.29
CA LYS A 999 -10.51 8.49 12.11
C LYS A 999 -11.32 8.49 10.79
N ASN A 1000 -10.76 9.17 9.79
CA ASN A 1000 -11.20 9.28 8.38
C ASN A 1000 -11.67 7.97 7.72
N ASP A 1001 -12.82 7.98 7.04
CA ASP A 1001 -13.39 6.82 6.32
C ASP A 1001 -12.52 6.31 5.15
N VAL A 1002 -11.67 7.14 4.53
CA VAL A 1002 -10.75 6.70 3.45
C VAL A 1002 -9.69 5.72 4.00
N VAL A 1003 -9.33 5.89 5.27
CA VAL A 1003 -8.45 4.98 5.99
C VAL A 1003 -9.11 3.59 6.11
N LEU A 1004 -10.44 3.48 6.11
CA LEU A 1004 -11.15 2.20 6.24
C LEU A 1004 -11.07 1.34 4.97
N MET A 1005 -11.12 1.94 3.77
CA MET A 1005 -10.99 1.19 2.51
C MET A 1005 -9.55 0.71 2.28
N GLU A 1006 -8.57 1.59 2.51
CA GLU A 1006 -7.14 1.25 2.51
C GLU A 1006 -6.86 0.11 3.51
N GLN A 1007 -7.37 0.22 4.75
CA GLN A 1007 -7.25 -0.82 5.77
C GLN A 1007 -7.89 -2.14 5.37
N THR A 1008 -9.06 -2.10 4.72
CA THR A 1008 -9.76 -3.30 4.26
C THR A 1008 -8.98 -4.00 3.16
N ILE A 1009 -8.48 -3.26 2.17
CA ILE A 1009 -7.63 -3.81 1.09
C ILE A 1009 -6.36 -4.44 1.68
N GLN A 1010 -5.69 -3.73 2.59
CA GLN A 1010 -4.52 -4.25 3.31
C GLN A 1010 -4.84 -5.47 4.19
N SER A 1011 -6.03 -5.53 4.79
CA SER A 1011 -6.50 -6.69 5.56
C SER A 1011 -6.72 -7.91 4.65
N LEU A 1012 -7.32 -7.74 3.48
CA LEU A 1012 -7.49 -8.82 2.49
C LEU A 1012 -6.15 -9.32 1.96
N GLU A 1013 -5.21 -8.42 1.68
CA GLU A 1013 -3.85 -8.77 1.25
C GLU A 1013 -3.13 -9.59 2.35
N ARG A 1014 -3.22 -9.15 3.61
CA ARG A 1014 -2.69 -9.91 4.77
C ARG A 1014 -3.34 -11.27 4.94
N ALA A 1015 -4.64 -11.38 4.65
CA ALA A 1015 -5.37 -12.64 4.68
C ALA A 1015 -4.93 -13.63 3.58
N GLY A 1016 -4.09 -13.22 2.61
CA GLY A 1016 -3.66 -14.05 1.49
C GLY A 1016 -4.63 -14.09 0.32
N ILE A 1017 -5.58 -13.14 0.25
CA ILE A 1017 -6.51 -13.03 -0.88
C ILE A 1017 -5.76 -12.52 -2.12
N ASP A 1018 -5.98 -13.14 -3.28
CA ASP A 1018 -5.47 -12.64 -4.55
C ASP A 1018 -6.17 -11.32 -4.90
N MET A 1019 -5.47 -10.20 -4.71
CA MET A 1019 -6.03 -8.87 -4.95
C MET A 1019 -6.48 -8.67 -6.41
N LYS A 1020 -5.93 -9.40 -7.38
CA LYS A 1020 -6.38 -9.39 -8.78
C LYS A 1020 -7.80 -9.95 -8.96
N LYS A 1021 -8.33 -10.63 -7.95
CA LYS A 1021 -9.71 -11.14 -7.91
C LYS A 1021 -10.67 -10.21 -7.17
N VAL A 1022 -10.19 -9.22 -6.45
CA VAL A 1022 -11.05 -8.32 -5.66
C VAL A 1022 -11.57 -7.18 -6.54
N LEU A 1023 -12.89 -6.98 -6.56
CA LEU A 1023 -13.58 -5.91 -7.28
C LEU A 1023 -14.18 -4.91 -6.29
N LEU A 1024 -13.91 -3.62 -6.51
CA LEU A 1024 -14.47 -2.56 -5.68
C LEU A 1024 -15.90 -2.21 -6.13
N ASN A 1025 -16.87 -2.26 -5.22
CA ASN A 1025 -18.23 -1.83 -5.50
C ASN A 1025 -18.35 -0.31 -5.39
N VAL A 1026 -18.77 0.35 -6.46
CA VAL A 1026 -18.89 1.80 -6.57
C VAL A 1026 -20.37 2.18 -6.67
N PRO A 1027 -20.98 2.71 -5.60
CA PRO A 1027 -22.35 3.20 -5.63
C PRO A 1027 -22.43 4.52 -6.40
N ILE A 1028 -23.30 4.60 -7.42
CA ILE A 1028 -23.38 5.78 -8.31
C ILE A 1028 -24.65 6.64 -8.13
N TYR A 1029 -25.52 6.26 -7.19
CA TYR A 1029 -26.64 7.10 -6.77
C TYR A 1029 -26.19 8.18 -5.78
N ALA A 1030 -26.99 9.23 -5.66
CA ALA A 1030 -26.80 10.25 -4.64
C ALA A 1030 -27.48 9.88 -3.31
N ARG A 1031 -26.91 10.34 -2.20
CA ARG A 1031 -27.48 10.24 -0.85
C ARG A 1031 -27.77 11.63 -0.32
N SER A 1032 -28.95 11.80 0.25
CA SER A 1032 -29.41 13.06 0.81
C SER A 1032 -29.65 12.93 2.32
N LEU A 1033 -29.12 13.89 3.08
CA LEU A 1033 -29.36 14.06 4.50
C LEU A 1033 -30.27 15.28 4.73
N ILE A 1034 -31.36 15.06 5.46
CA ILE A 1034 -32.27 16.13 5.86
C ILE A 1034 -31.75 16.71 7.18
N LYS A 1035 -31.33 17.97 7.17
CA LYS A 1035 -30.95 18.71 8.39
C LYS A 1035 -32.26 19.28 8.98
N GLU A 1036 -32.84 18.64 10.00
CA GLU A 1036 -34.02 19.19 10.70
C GLU A 1036 -33.61 20.53 11.35
N SER A 1037 -33.94 21.65 10.70
CA SER A 1037 -33.81 22.98 11.26
C SER A 1037 -34.97 23.22 12.24
N ASN A 1038 -34.73 22.93 13.53
CA ASN A 1038 -35.32 23.58 14.72
C ASN A 1038 -34.97 22.74 15.96
N ILE A 1039 -33.78 22.92 16.50
CA ILE A 1039 -33.45 22.50 17.87
C ILE A 1039 -33.34 23.79 18.68
N THR A 1040 -34.41 24.13 19.39
CA THR A 1040 -34.32 25.00 20.58
C THR A 1040 -33.62 24.20 21.68
N GLU A 1041 -32.77 24.85 22.47
CA GLU A 1041 -31.89 24.26 23.50
C GLU A 1041 -32.60 23.36 24.55
N GLU A 1042 -33.93 23.29 24.58
CA GLU A 1042 -34.71 22.43 25.47
C GLU A 1042 -34.91 20.97 25.00
N SER A 1043 -34.43 20.55 23.82
CA SER A 1043 -34.66 19.19 23.30
C SER A 1043 -33.55 18.15 23.59
N LEU A 1044 -32.54 18.47 24.40
CA LEU A 1044 -31.34 17.64 24.61
C LEU A 1044 -31.52 16.44 25.58
N LEU A 1045 -32.75 16.11 25.97
CA LEU A 1045 -33.04 14.98 26.90
C LEU A 1045 -34.00 13.92 26.33
N GLY A 1046 -34.19 13.86 25.02
CA GLY A 1046 -35.06 12.85 24.37
C GLY A 1046 -34.32 11.99 23.34
N GLU A 1047 -34.51 10.67 23.43
CA GLU A 1047 -33.95 9.58 22.63
C GLU A 1047 -33.62 9.86 21.14
N ASN A 1048 -32.50 9.26 20.70
CA ASN A 1048 -32.00 9.13 19.33
C ASN A 1048 -33.06 9.24 18.20
N LYS A 1049 -33.32 10.45 17.71
CA LYS A 1049 -34.07 10.66 16.46
C LYS A 1049 -33.26 10.14 15.27
N LYS A 1050 -33.75 9.07 14.63
CA LYS A 1050 -33.20 8.52 13.38
C LYS A 1050 -33.15 9.59 12.27
N MET A 1051 -31.95 9.99 11.86
CA MET A 1051 -31.72 10.73 10.61
C MET A 1051 -32.31 9.96 9.42
N LYS A 1052 -33.21 10.60 8.66
CA LYS A 1052 -33.87 9.98 7.51
C LYS A 1052 -33.03 10.18 6.24
N MET A 1053 -32.31 9.15 5.81
CA MET A 1053 -31.53 9.18 4.56
C MET A 1053 -32.39 8.86 3.33
N ARG A 1054 -32.20 9.59 2.23
CA ARG A 1054 -32.86 9.35 0.93
C ARG A 1054 -31.85 9.03 -0.18
N LYS A 1055 -32.09 7.96 -0.94
CA LYS A 1055 -31.38 7.64 -2.20
C LYS A 1055 -32.01 8.40 -3.37
N ILE A 1056 -31.19 9.02 -4.23
CA ILE A 1056 -31.62 9.79 -5.41
C ILE A 1056 -30.83 9.34 -6.65
N GLU A 1057 -31.54 9.03 -7.73
CA GLU A 1057 -30.93 8.69 -9.03
C GLU A 1057 -30.28 9.93 -9.68
N GLN A 1058 -29.20 9.75 -10.45
CA GLN A 1058 -28.45 10.87 -11.07
C GLN A 1058 -29.32 11.75 -11.97
N LYS A 1059 -30.18 11.15 -12.80
CA LYS A 1059 -31.10 11.89 -13.67
C LYS A 1059 -32.07 12.80 -12.88
N VAL A 1060 -32.50 12.34 -11.70
CA VAL A 1060 -33.40 13.09 -10.81
C VAL A 1060 -32.63 14.21 -10.14
N LEU A 1061 -31.44 13.90 -9.61
CA LEU A 1061 -30.54 14.88 -9.02
C LEU A 1061 -30.22 16.02 -10.01
N CYS A 1062 -29.92 15.71 -11.26
CA CYS A 1062 -29.64 16.72 -12.29
C CYS A 1062 -30.83 17.67 -12.52
N LYS A 1063 -32.07 17.16 -12.52
CA LYS A 1063 -33.27 18.01 -12.61
C LYS A 1063 -33.43 18.90 -11.38
N GLU A 1064 -33.24 18.33 -10.19
CA GLU A 1064 -33.31 19.07 -8.93
C GLU A 1064 -32.23 20.16 -8.87
N LEU A 1065 -31.00 19.89 -9.29
CA LEU A 1065 -29.91 20.87 -9.33
C LEU A 1065 -30.11 21.96 -10.41
N LYS A 1066 -30.60 21.60 -11.61
CA LYS A 1066 -30.89 22.57 -12.68
C LYS A 1066 -31.96 23.58 -12.29
N ARG A 1067 -33.03 23.13 -11.61
CA ARG A 1067 -34.14 23.99 -11.18
C ARG A 1067 -33.72 25.04 -10.16
N THR A 1068 -32.57 24.84 -9.50
CA THR A 1068 -32.25 25.49 -8.24
C THR A 1068 -30.99 26.34 -8.31
N GLY A 1069 -30.19 26.22 -9.37
CA GLY A 1069 -29.04 27.09 -9.63
C GLY A 1069 -27.83 26.85 -8.72
N TYR A 1070 -27.75 25.70 -8.05
CA TYR A 1070 -26.75 25.44 -7.01
C TYR A 1070 -25.36 25.07 -7.55
N VAL A 1071 -24.34 25.42 -6.75
CA VAL A 1071 -22.92 25.13 -7.01
C VAL A 1071 -22.62 23.69 -6.58
N ARG A 1072 -22.27 22.86 -7.55
CA ARG A 1072 -21.67 21.54 -7.30
C ARG A 1072 -20.26 21.76 -6.77
N LYS A 1073 -19.92 21.18 -5.63
CA LYS A 1073 -18.57 21.22 -5.06
C LYS A 1073 -18.03 19.81 -4.91
N ILE A 1074 -16.74 19.61 -5.06
CA ILE A 1074 -16.10 18.33 -4.74
C ILE A 1074 -15.51 18.48 -3.34
N SER A 1075 -15.87 17.57 -2.43
CA SER A 1075 -15.13 17.43 -1.17
C SER A 1075 -13.92 16.56 -1.45
N TYR A 1076 -12.72 17.17 -1.48
CA TYR A 1076 -11.47 16.44 -1.77
C TYR A 1076 -11.02 15.56 -0.61
N GLU A 1077 -11.34 15.93 0.63
CA GLU A 1077 -11.08 15.08 1.81
C GLU A 1077 -11.71 13.69 1.67
N SER A 1078 -12.88 13.66 1.03
CA SER A 1078 -13.71 12.48 0.97
C SER A 1078 -13.71 11.88 -0.47
N VAL A 1079 -13.49 12.68 -1.52
CA VAL A 1079 -13.59 12.31 -2.95
C VAL A 1079 -15.04 12.03 -3.39
N ILE A 1080 -15.95 12.96 -3.08
CA ILE A 1080 -17.36 12.93 -3.52
C ILE A 1080 -17.85 14.31 -3.91
N GLY A 1081 -18.80 14.36 -4.84
CA GLY A 1081 -19.57 15.57 -5.12
C GLY A 1081 -20.52 15.89 -3.98
N ARG A 1082 -20.66 17.16 -3.65
CA ARG A 1082 -21.60 17.71 -2.67
C ARG A 1082 -22.41 18.84 -3.29
N ALA A 1083 -23.67 18.92 -2.88
CA ALA A 1083 -24.58 20.02 -3.20
C ALA A 1083 -25.59 20.20 -2.07
N VAL A 1084 -26.16 21.39 -1.96
CA VAL A 1084 -27.29 21.67 -1.06
C VAL A 1084 -28.54 21.87 -1.91
N LEU A 1085 -29.64 21.22 -1.56
CA LEU A 1085 -30.94 21.39 -2.22
C LEU A 1085 -31.78 22.47 -1.51
N PRO A 1086 -32.84 23.03 -2.14
CA PRO A 1086 -33.63 24.15 -1.60
C PRO A 1086 -34.30 23.91 -0.24
N ASN A 1087 -34.52 22.65 0.12
CA ASN A 1087 -35.06 22.21 1.40
C ASN A 1087 -33.98 22.06 2.49
N ASN A 1088 -32.80 22.65 2.26
CA ASN A 1088 -31.63 22.54 3.14
C ASN A 1088 -31.16 21.08 3.32
N GLU A 1089 -31.42 20.24 2.32
CA GLU A 1089 -30.89 18.87 2.25
C GLU A 1089 -29.46 18.90 1.68
N GLU A 1090 -28.50 18.34 2.42
CA GLU A 1090 -27.15 18.13 1.90
C GLU A 1090 -27.11 16.80 1.14
N VAL A 1091 -26.67 16.86 -0.12
CA VAL A 1091 -26.61 15.71 -1.01
C VAL A 1091 -25.17 15.41 -1.37
N SER A 1092 -24.78 14.14 -1.26
CA SER A 1092 -23.51 13.60 -1.73
C SER A 1092 -23.72 12.65 -2.91
N PHE A 1093 -22.86 12.70 -3.92
CA PHE A 1093 -23.02 11.94 -5.16
C PHE A 1093 -21.71 11.74 -5.92
N GLU A 1094 -21.65 10.67 -6.73
CA GLU A 1094 -20.54 10.45 -7.66
C GLU A 1094 -20.59 11.40 -8.86
N THR A 1095 -19.42 11.86 -9.27
CA THR A 1095 -19.16 12.63 -10.48
C THR A 1095 -18.18 11.87 -11.37
N GLN A 1096 -18.05 12.25 -12.64
CA GLN A 1096 -17.05 11.64 -13.53
C GLN A 1096 -15.61 11.79 -13.00
N ASN A 1097 -15.30 12.90 -12.33
CA ASN A 1097 -13.95 13.15 -11.79
C ASN A 1097 -13.67 12.34 -10.52
N THR A 1098 -14.64 12.23 -9.61
CA THR A 1098 -14.49 11.40 -8.39
C THR A 1098 -14.44 9.92 -8.73
N LEU A 1099 -15.26 9.48 -9.71
CA LEU A 1099 -15.22 8.12 -10.24
C LEU A 1099 -13.87 7.82 -10.92
N PHE A 1100 -13.34 8.75 -11.72
CA PHE A 1100 -12.02 8.61 -12.33
C PHE A 1100 -10.93 8.35 -11.28
N TYR A 1101 -10.90 9.14 -10.20
CA TYR A 1101 -9.96 8.94 -9.10
C TYR A 1101 -10.08 7.53 -8.51
N LYS A 1102 -11.29 7.08 -8.16
CA LYS A 1102 -11.52 5.75 -7.57
C LYS A 1102 -11.11 4.61 -8.52
N LEU A 1103 -11.35 4.75 -9.81
CA LEU A 1103 -10.96 3.75 -10.81
C LEU A 1103 -9.45 3.66 -10.98
N LYS A 1104 -8.75 4.78 -10.95
CA LYS A 1104 -7.29 4.77 -10.97
C LYS A 1104 -6.70 4.25 -9.66
N TYR A 1105 -7.39 4.47 -8.53
CA TYR A 1105 -7.01 3.87 -7.25
C TYR A 1105 -7.09 2.34 -7.32
N VAL A 1106 -8.16 1.78 -7.90
CA VAL A 1106 -8.28 0.33 -8.19
C VAL A 1106 -7.08 -0.17 -9.01
N MET A 1107 -6.57 0.62 -9.96
CA MET A 1107 -5.36 0.28 -10.72
C MET A 1107 -4.10 0.31 -9.87
N LYS A 1108 -3.94 1.35 -9.04
CA LYS A 1108 -2.79 1.55 -8.15
C LYS A 1108 -2.66 0.39 -7.15
N GLU A 1109 -3.76 -0.01 -6.55
CA GLU A 1109 -3.85 -1.11 -5.58
C GLU A 1109 -3.91 -2.51 -6.22
N LYS A 1110 -3.73 -2.61 -7.55
CA LYS A 1110 -3.70 -3.87 -8.32
C LYS A 1110 -4.96 -4.74 -8.14
N LEU A 1111 -6.11 -4.09 -7.94
CA LEU A 1111 -7.40 -4.78 -7.82
C LEU A 1111 -7.85 -5.35 -9.16
N GLY A 1112 -8.78 -6.31 -9.15
CA GLY A 1112 -9.32 -6.96 -10.34
C GLY A 1112 -10.25 -6.11 -11.19
N GLY A 1113 -10.74 -4.97 -10.67
CA GLY A 1113 -11.69 -4.09 -11.34
C GLY A 1113 -12.77 -3.55 -10.41
N ILE A 1114 -13.96 -3.26 -10.96
CA ILE A 1114 -15.07 -2.67 -10.23
C ILE A 1114 -16.41 -3.37 -10.47
N VAL A 1115 -17.30 -3.23 -9.48
CA VAL A 1115 -18.75 -3.45 -9.60
C VAL A 1115 -19.43 -2.08 -9.62
N PHE A 1116 -20.07 -1.73 -10.73
CA PHE A 1116 -20.75 -0.47 -10.96
C PHE A 1116 -22.21 -0.55 -10.50
N ASN A 1117 -22.56 0.15 -9.42
CA ASN A 1117 -23.80 -0.09 -8.67
C ASN A 1117 -24.72 1.14 -8.58
N SER A 1118 -25.79 1.26 -9.36
CA SER A 1118 -26.30 0.36 -10.40
C SER A 1118 -26.62 1.14 -11.68
N LEU A 1119 -26.71 0.48 -12.84
CA LEU A 1119 -27.09 1.13 -14.11
C LEU A 1119 -28.40 1.93 -14.05
N ASN A 1120 -29.31 1.53 -13.16
CA ASN A 1120 -30.59 2.18 -12.94
C ASN A 1120 -30.44 3.59 -12.35
N ASP A 1121 -29.35 3.81 -11.60
CA ASP A 1121 -29.08 5.04 -10.89
C ASP A 1121 -28.26 6.05 -11.71
N ASP A 1122 -27.73 5.62 -12.87
CA ASP A 1122 -27.03 6.47 -13.83
C ASP A 1122 -28.02 7.29 -14.69
N ASP A 1123 -27.52 8.31 -15.37
CA ASP A 1123 -28.30 9.12 -16.31
C ASP A 1123 -28.44 8.46 -17.69
N PHE A 1124 -29.17 7.35 -17.74
CA PHE A 1124 -29.48 6.66 -19.01
C PHE A 1124 -30.41 7.45 -19.95
N SER A 1125 -31.01 8.54 -19.46
CA SER A 1125 -31.91 9.43 -20.21
C SER A 1125 -31.23 10.70 -20.74
N ASN A 1126 -29.96 10.92 -20.41
CA ASN A 1126 -29.21 12.13 -20.74
C ASN A 1126 -29.87 13.43 -20.21
N GLU A 1127 -30.51 13.37 -19.04
CA GLU A 1127 -31.12 14.54 -18.38
C GLU A 1127 -30.08 15.53 -17.84
N CYS A 1128 -28.87 15.05 -17.58
CA CYS A 1128 -27.72 15.85 -17.17
C CYS A 1128 -27.04 16.55 -18.37
N ASN A 1129 -27.40 16.23 -19.62
CA ASN A 1129 -26.73 16.68 -20.85
C ASN A 1129 -25.23 16.29 -20.91
N GLN A 1130 -24.88 15.11 -20.40
CA GLN A 1130 -23.50 14.59 -20.36
C GLN A 1130 -23.33 13.29 -21.18
N GLY A 1131 -24.31 12.97 -22.02
CA GLY A 1131 -24.43 11.67 -22.69
C GLY A 1131 -25.24 10.68 -21.86
N MET A 1132 -25.79 9.67 -22.52
CA MET A 1132 -26.46 8.56 -21.83
C MET A 1132 -25.43 7.73 -21.07
N TYR A 1133 -25.73 7.37 -19.83
CA TYR A 1133 -24.85 6.61 -18.94
C TYR A 1133 -23.50 7.30 -18.71
N SER A 1134 -23.52 8.61 -18.43
CA SER A 1134 -22.31 9.44 -18.40
C SER A 1134 -21.25 8.94 -17.42
N LEU A 1135 -21.64 8.36 -16.28
CA LEU A 1135 -20.71 7.76 -15.32
C LEU A 1135 -20.14 6.46 -15.87
N LEU A 1136 -20.97 5.53 -16.36
CA LEU A 1136 -20.47 4.27 -16.94
C LEU A 1136 -19.54 4.53 -18.12
N MET A 1137 -19.87 5.47 -19.01
CA MET A 1137 -19.06 5.77 -20.19
C MET A 1137 -17.68 6.32 -19.82
N SER A 1138 -17.54 6.98 -18.67
CA SER A 1138 -16.25 7.46 -18.17
C SER A 1138 -15.35 6.36 -17.60
N THR A 1139 -15.89 5.16 -17.31
CA THR A 1139 -15.12 4.07 -16.66
C THR A 1139 -14.00 3.53 -17.55
N LYS A 1140 -14.26 3.31 -18.84
CA LYS A 1140 -13.28 2.74 -19.78
C LYS A 1140 -12.07 3.66 -19.98
N GLU A 1141 -12.33 4.96 -20.13
CA GLU A 1141 -11.29 5.98 -20.22
C GLU A 1141 -10.39 5.97 -18.98
N ALA A 1142 -11.00 5.95 -17.78
CA ALA A 1142 -10.27 5.91 -16.52
C ALA A 1142 -9.42 4.63 -16.39
N LEU A 1143 -9.97 3.47 -16.75
CA LEU A 1143 -9.29 2.17 -16.69
C LEU A 1143 -8.29 1.92 -17.83
N CYS A 1144 -8.00 2.93 -18.66
CA CYS A 1144 -7.07 2.82 -19.79
C CYS A 1144 -7.47 1.76 -20.84
N GLN A 1145 -8.78 1.56 -21.03
CA GLN A 1145 -9.31 0.55 -21.94
C GLN A 1145 -9.79 1.23 -23.22
N LYS A 1146 -9.31 0.74 -24.37
CA LYS A 1146 -9.82 1.13 -25.69
C LYS A 1146 -11.22 0.56 -25.95
#